data_AF-A0A5A9NIK8-F1
#
_entry.id   AF-A0A5A9NIK8-F1
#
_cell.length_a   1.000
_cell.length_b   1.000
_cell.length_c   1.000
_cell.angle_alpha   90.00
_cell.angle_beta   90.00
_cell.angle_gamma   90.00
#
_symmetry.space_group_name_H-M   'P 1'
#
loop_
_entity.id
_entity.type
_entity.pdbx_description
1 polymer ?
#
loop_
_entity_poly.entity_id
_entity_poly.type
_entity_poly.pdbx_seq_one_letter_code
_entity_poly.pdbx_strand_id
1 'polypeptide(L)'
;MADSDGKQADSINHATEAKIHDVARSKNEGKELTKEEKQRLRKEKKQQKKTKKDEKGPPEKEKEKPSAPAPSKPVTKSPSHKVAPVPVNASVPEPPAAAEKSAKTKAEMKAERRARQDVERSSKQGKKEGGQTSSSKPKPSPSELQPVVKRLPEHIQVDDPAALKKLAKKLERQQVPLRLDYGYKVSLFSHLHQYSRKAPPTQQISIPATVIHPSIVRLGLQYSQGIIAGSNARSVALLHAFKQVIQDYNTPPNEELSRDLVNKLSPYISFLSQCRPLSASMGNAIKYIKKEISNIPSQCKEEEAKQKLQICIDNYINEKITLASQAISKCAIEKISNGDVILVYGCSSLVNHILCDAFEKKRKFRVIVVDSRPRLEGREALRRLVKKGIQCTYVLISALSYILPEVSKVFLGAHALLANGYVMSRVGTSQIALVAKAYNVPVLVCCETYKFCERVQTDSFVSNELDDPDDLIVTRNGKTHLKDWQTVKSLGLLNLVYDVTPPDFVDLVITDLGMIPCTSVPVAYNIHVNGVLHCRVRYSQLLGLHEQIKKEYGNNVVPTFPPKKIFTLTPAEVDQRREQLEKYMQAVRQDPILGSSEMFNSFLRKAQQETQQIPTEEVQLEIYLSNGQKVKINILTSDQTEDVLEASVVFCPLQRSGL
;
A
#
# COMPACT_ATOMS: atom_id res chain seq x y z
N MET A 1 64.43 -25.38 28.70
CA MET A 1 64.79 -25.89 27.36
C MET A 1 63.82 -25.20 26.41
N ALA A 2 64.15 -24.07 25.80
CA ALA A 2 65.32 -23.79 24.93
C ALA A 2 65.25 -24.58 23.61
N ASP A 3 65.60 -24.06 22.44
CA ASP A 3 65.71 -22.66 21.94
C ASP A 3 65.90 -22.78 20.41
N SER A 4 65.15 -22.02 19.60
CA SER A 4 65.30 -21.87 18.13
C SER A 4 64.02 -21.25 17.52
N ASP A 5 64.05 -20.51 16.41
CA ASP A 5 65.18 -19.78 15.82
C ASP A 5 64.68 -18.53 15.10
N GLY A 6 65.48 -17.47 15.06
CA GLY A 6 65.09 -16.19 14.48
C GLY A 6 65.97 -15.78 13.32
N LYS A 7 65.54 -16.04 12.07
CA LYS A 7 66.03 -15.44 10.80
C LYS A 7 65.27 -15.93 9.57
N GLN A 8 64.28 -15.16 9.09
CA GLN A 8 63.93 -14.99 7.65
C GLN A 8 62.67 -14.10 7.51
N ALA A 9 62.87 -12.78 7.46
CA ALA A 9 61.81 -11.81 7.12
C ALA A 9 62.31 -10.54 6.38
N ASP A 10 63.62 -10.32 6.30
CA ASP A 10 64.22 -9.11 5.70
C ASP A 10 64.55 -9.26 4.20
N SER A 11 63.57 -9.63 3.38
CA SER A 11 63.75 -9.73 1.92
C SER A 11 62.45 -9.59 1.13
N ILE A 12 61.78 -8.42 1.21
CA ILE A 12 60.70 -8.01 0.29
C ILE A 12 60.45 -6.49 0.28
N ASN A 13 60.74 -5.77 1.38
CA ASN A 13 60.39 -4.34 1.55
C ASN A 13 61.13 -3.33 0.64
N HIS A 14 62.07 -3.75 -0.23
CA HIS A 14 62.77 -2.83 -1.15
C HIS A 14 62.21 -2.78 -2.59
N ALA A 15 61.10 -3.46 -2.89
CA ALA A 15 60.48 -3.44 -4.22
C ALA A 15 59.37 -2.37 -4.41
N THR A 16 58.92 -1.72 -3.32
CA THR A 16 57.63 -0.99 -3.32
C THR A 16 57.75 0.54 -3.20
N GLU A 17 58.89 1.07 -2.75
CA GLU A 17 59.08 2.52 -2.58
C GLU A 17 59.48 3.22 -3.90
N ALA A 18 60.12 2.50 -4.82
CA ALA A 18 60.56 3.00 -6.12
C ALA A 18 59.44 3.31 -7.14
N LYS A 19 58.16 3.27 -6.74
CA LYS A 19 57.00 3.57 -7.60
C LYS A 19 56.10 4.71 -7.10
N ILE A 20 56.47 5.39 -6.02
CA ILE A 20 55.68 6.49 -5.45
C ILE A 20 56.16 7.87 -5.94
N HIS A 21 57.37 7.97 -6.52
CA HIS A 21 58.05 9.25 -6.71
C HIS A 21 57.80 9.97 -8.05
N ASP A 22 57.11 9.35 -9.01
CA ASP A 22 57.05 9.80 -10.43
C ASP A 22 55.66 10.30 -10.91
N VAL A 23 54.68 10.43 -10.00
CA VAL A 23 53.37 11.04 -10.30
C VAL A 23 53.17 12.37 -9.54
N ALA A 24 54.21 12.81 -8.82
CA ALA A 24 54.16 13.96 -7.90
C ALA A 24 54.74 15.27 -8.47
N ARG A 25 54.89 15.43 -9.80
CA ARG A 25 55.59 16.60 -10.39
C ARG A 25 54.98 17.25 -11.63
N SER A 26 53.65 17.43 -11.66
CA SER A 26 52.95 18.27 -12.66
C SER A 26 51.84 19.15 -12.08
N LYS A 27 52.04 19.70 -10.87
CA LYS A 27 51.17 20.75 -10.30
C LYS A 27 51.74 22.15 -10.53
N ASN A 28 51.34 22.81 -11.62
CA ASN A 28 50.94 24.24 -11.66
C ASN A 28 50.50 24.67 -13.08
N GLU A 29 49.93 25.87 -13.18
CA GLU A 29 49.47 26.57 -14.41
C GLU A 29 48.18 26.09 -15.09
N GLY A 30 47.12 25.93 -14.29
CA GLY A 30 45.75 26.02 -14.81
C GLY A 30 45.34 27.45 -15.14
N LYS A 31 45.72 28.00 -16.30
CA LYS A 31 45.17 29.28 -16.79
C LYS A 31 43.67 29.18 -17.05
N GLU A 32 42.88 30.10 -16.49
CA GLU A 32 41.45 30.16 -16.75
C GLU A 32 41.16 30.62 -18.19
N LEU A 33 40.85 29.67 -19.08
CA LEU A 33 40.35 29.96 -20.43
C LEU A 33 39.20 30.97 -20.39
N THR A 34 39.30 32.02 -21.20
CA THR A 34 38.34 33.13 -21.24
C THR A 34 36.95 32.67 -21.74
N LYS A 35 35.93 33.52 -21.53
CA LYS A 35 34.57 33.27 -22.04
C LYS A 35 34.54 33.13 -23.57
N GLU A 36 35.45 33.80 -24.30
CA GLU A 36 35.48 33.75 -25.76
C GLU A 36 36.12 32.47 -26.29
N GLU A 37 37.24 32.01 -25.72
CA GLU A 37 37.86 30.72 -26.07
C GLU A 37 36.91 29.56 -25.81
N LYS A 38 36.21 29.59 -24.66
CA LYS A 38 35.13 28.64 -24.31
C LYS A 38 33.94 28.71 -25.28
N GLN A 39 33.73 29.83 -25.99
CA GLN A 39 32.76 29.91 -27.10
C GLN A 39 33.33 29.42 -28.45
N ARG A 40 34.59 29.72 -28.79
CA ARG A 40 35.25 29.23 -30.02
C ARG A 40 35.27 27.70 -30.08
N LEU A 41 35.76 27.06 -29.01
CA LEU A 41 35.76 25.59 -28.85
C LEU A 41 34.35 24.96 -28.91
N ARG A 42 33.32 25.70 -28.48
CA ARG A 42 31.92 25.27 -28.61
C ARG A 42 31.37 25.44 -30.03
N LYS A 43 31.83 26.42 -30.81
CA LYS A 43 31.50 26.56 -32.24
C LYS A 43 32.16 25.45 -33.06
N GLU A 44 33.45 25.21 -32.88
CA GLU A 44 34.21 24.17 -33.59
C GLU A 44 33.63 22.76 -33.37
N LYS A 45 33.39 22.35 -32.12
CA LYS A 45 32.74 21.06 -31.83
C LYS A 45 31.32 20.94 -32.39
N LYS A 46 30.61 22.06 -32.59
CA LYS A 46 29.28 22.08 -33.24
C LYS A 46 29.39 22.00 -34.76
N GLN A 47 30.50 22.45 -35.34
CA GLN A 47 30.79 22.42 -36.78
C GLN A 47 31.30 21.05 -37.22
N GLN A 48 32.25 20.45 -36.49
CA GLN A 48 32.70 19.06 -36.67
C GLN A 48 31.55 18.04 -36.51
N LYS A 49 30.58 18.30 -35.62
CA LYS A 49 29.38 17.46 -35.46
C LYS A 49 28.32 17.70 -36.55
N LYS A 50 28.52 18.67 -37.44
CA LYS A 50 27.66 18.91 -38.60
C LYS A 50 28.17 18.16 -39.82
N THR A 51 29.43 18.35 -40.21
CA THR A 51 30.06 17.61 -41.32
C THR A 51 29.93 16.09 -41.15
N LYS A 52 30.17 15.58 -39.93
CA LYS A 52 30.03 14.13 -39.61
C LYS A 52 28.59 13.59 -39.64
N LYS A 53 27.61 14.37 -40.13
CA LYS A 53 26.20 13.97 -40.30
C LYS A 53 25.75 13.97 -41.77
N ASP A 54 26.46 14.69 -42.65
CA ASP A 54 26.09 14.85 -44.05
C ASP A 54 26.72 13.76 -44.96
N GLU A 55 27.47 12.82 -44.36
CA GLU A 55 28.37 11.87 -45.04
C GLU A 55 27.88 10.40 -45.04
N LYS A 56 26.58 10.15 -44.81
CA LYS A 56 25.98 8.79 -44.90
C LYS A 56 24.64 8.74 -45.63
N GLY A 57 24.69 8.27 -46.88
CA GLY A 57 23.52 7.81 -47.64
C GLY A 57 23.02 6.40 -47.22
N PRO A 58 21.90 5.94 -47.80
CA PRO A 58 21.25 4.68 -47.42
C PRO A 58 21.75 3.46 -48.22
N PRO A 59 21.78 2.25 -47.63
CA PRO A 59 21.92 0.99 -48.36
C PRO A 59 20.56 0.33 -48.68
N GLU A 60 20.52 -0.38 -49.80
CA GLU A 60 19.35 -1.14 -50.30
C GLU A 60 19.29 -2.57 -49.69
N LYS A 61 18.31 -3.38 -50.11
CA LYS A 61 18.14 -4.78 -49.65
C LYS A 61 17.73 -5.75 -50.76
N GLU A 62 18.70 -6.55 -51.18
CA GLU A 62 18.63 -7.87 -51.84
C GLU A 62 20.07 -8.47 -51.75
N LYS A 63 20.35 -9.78 -51.79
CA LYS A 63 19.54 -10.99 -51.98
C LYS A 63 20.25 -12.22 -51.34
N GLU A 64 19.77 -13.43 -51.66
CA GLU A 64 20.51 -14.72 -51.73
C GLU A 64 20.84 -15.52 -50.45
N LYS A 65 21.06 -16.83 -50.65
CA LYS A 65 21.31 -17.91 -49.66
C LYS A 65 22.61 -18.63 -50.04
N PRO A 66 23.25 -19.36 -49.10
CA PRO A 66 23.05 -20.82 -49.00
C PRO A 66 23.08 -21.31 -47.53
N SER A 67 22.93 -22.57 -47.11
CA SER A 67 22.21 -23.78 -47.58
C SER A 67 22.36 -24.83 -46.45
N ALA A 68 21.48 -25.84 -46.34
CA ALA A 68 21.67 -26.96 -45.40
C ALA A 68 21.23 -28.31 -46.01
N PRO A 69 21.89 -29.44 -45.71
CA PRO A 69 21.52 -30.77 -46.21
C PRO A 69 20.46 -31.47 -45.31
N ALA A 70 19.73 -32.41 -45.91
CA ALA A 70 18.73 -33.29 -45.27
C ALA A 70 18.96 -34.77 -45.68
N PRO A 71 18.20 -35.74 -45.13
CA PRO A 71 16.90 -36.17 -45.70
C PRO A 71 15.81 -36.30 -44.58
N SER A 72 14.64 -36.96 -44.65
CA SER A 72 14.01 -37.94 -45.56
C SER A 72 12.47 -37.80 -45.59
N LYS A 73 11.79 -38.48 -46.54
CA LYS A 73 10.34 -38.84 -46.52
C LYS A 73 10.14 -40.21 -47.22
N PRO A 74 8.99 -40.92 -47.04
CA PRO A 74 7.79 -40.77 -47.92
C PRO A 74 6.45 -40.57 -47.13
N VAL A 75 5.44 -39.81 -47.58
CA VAL A 75 4.32 -40.09 -48.55
C VAL A 75 3.30 -41.13 -48.00
N THR A 76 1.99 -40.85 -47.79
CA THR A 76 0.89 -40.74 -48.81
C THR A 76 -0.39 -39.95 -48.41
N LYS A 77 -0.99 -39.25 -49.39
CA LYS A 77 -2.44 -39.07 -49.73
C LYS A 77 -3.47 -38.42 -48.76
N SER A 78 -4.58 -37.97 -49.37
CA SER A 78 -5.74 -37.15 -48.92
C SER A 78 -7.05 -37.79 -49.49
N PRO A 79 -8.30 -37.23 -49.46
CA PRO A 79 -8.77 -35.86 -49.15
C PRO A 79 -10.09 -35.74 -48.34
N SER A 80 -10.66 -34.52 -48.31
CA SER A 80 -11.97 -34.14 -47.73
C SER A 80 -13.07 -33.92 -48.79
N HIS A 81 -14.35 -34.01 -48.42
CA HIS A 81 -15.48 -33.61 -49.26
C HIS A 81 -16.15 -32.28 -48.86
N LYS A 82 -16.57 -31.52 -49.88
CA LYS A 82 -17.60 -30.45 -49.84
C LYS A 82 -18.65 -30.79 -50.91
N VAL A 83 -19.87 -30.26 -50.75
CA VAL A 83 -20.85 -30.10 -51.84
C VAL A 83 -21.58 -28.76 -51.67
N ALA A 84 -21.92 -28.10 -52.78
CA ALA A 84 -22.84 -26.96 -52.92
C ALA A 84 -23.71 -27.21 -54.17
N PRO A 85 -24.79 -26.44 -54.45
CA PRO A 85 -24.64 -25.30 -55.37
C PRO A 85 -25.66 -24.13 -55.16
N VAL A 86 -25.81 -23.29 -56.20
CA VAL A 86 -26.68 -22.10 -56.42
C VAL A 86 -27.22 -22.20 -57.88
N PRO A 87 -27.93 -21.22 -58.53
CA PRO A 87 -28.81 -20.08 -58.15
C PRO A 87 -30.16 -20.07 -58.97
N VAL A 88 -30.86 -18.91 -59.12
CA VAL A 88 -31.46 -18.30 -60.37
C VAL A 88 -32.75 -17.42 -60.16
N ASN A 89 -32.74 -16.15 -60.67
CA ASN A 89 -33.85 -15.21 -61.05
C ASN A 89 -34.96 -14.82 -60.01
N ALA A 90 -35.81 -13.75 -60.12
CA ALA A 90 -35.87 -12.41 -60.77
C ALA A 90 -37.26 -11.75 -60.42
N SER A 91 -37.67 -10.46 -60.62
CA SER A 91 -37.04 -9.11 -60.67
C SER A 91 -38.13 -8.00 -60.92
N VAL A 92 -37.89 -6.71 -60.55
CA VAL A 92 -38.61 -5.45 -61.00
C VAL A 92 -40.04 -5.19 -60.40
N PRO A 93 -40.53 -3.93 -60.15
CA PRO A 93 -39.99 -2.57 -60.40
C PRO A 93 -39.75 -1.64 -59.17
N GLU A 94 -39.25 -0.43 -59.48
CA GLU A 94 -38.89 0.76 -58.65
C GLU A 94 -40.03 1.83 -58.60
N PRO A 95 -39.89 3.08 -58.06
CA PRO A 95 -38.79 3.76 -57.30
C PRO A 95 -39.33 4.26 -55.90
N PRO A 96 -38.98 5.42 -55.27
CA PRO A 96 -37.85 6.38 -55.38
C PRO A 96 -37.19 6.85 -54.04
N ALA A 97 -36.13 7.67 -54.16
CA ALA A 97 -35.70 8.86 -53.37
C ALA A 97 -35.93 8.98 -51.84
N ALA A 98 -34.99 9.52 -51.02
CA ALA A 98 -33.63 10.06 -51.19
C ALA A 98 -33.08 10.49 -49.78
N ALA A 99 -31.79 10.69 -49.50
CA ALA A 99 -30.50 10.36 -50.13
C ALA A 99 -29.36 10.47 -49.08
N GLU A 100 -28.16 9.97 -49.37
CA GLU A 100 -27.01 9.92 -48.44
C GLU A 100 -26.13 11.18 -48.39
N LYS A 101 -25.20 11.25 -47.41
CA LYS A 101 -23.89 11.91 -47.56
C LYS A 101 -22.75 11.03 -47.02
N SER A 102 -21.62 11.06 -47.73
CA SER A 102 -20.58 10.03 -47.70
C SER A 102 -19.40 10.30 -46.74
N ALA A 103 -18.67 9.24 -46.40
CA ALA A 103 -17.51 9.28 -45.51
C ALA A 103 -16.19 9.59 -46.24
N LYS A 104 -15.37 10.47 -45.65
CA LYS A 104 -14.03 10.84 -46.16
C LYS A 104 -12.94 9.82 -45.83
N THR A 105 -11.90 9.78 -46.66
CA THR A 105 -10.86 8.74 -46.55
C THR A 105 -9.73 9.12 -45.57
N LYS A 106 -9.01 8.10 -45.10
CA LYS A 106 -7.99 8.16 -44.04
C LYS A 106 -6.78 9.05 -44.36
N ALA A 107 -6.59 9.43 -45.63
CA ALA A 107 -5.52 10.33 -46.07
C ALA A 107 -5.84 11.81 -45.79
N GLU A 108 -7.05 12.26 -46.12
CA GLU A 108 -7.48 13.66 -45.96
C GLU A 108 -7.40 14.10 -44.48
N MET A 109 -7.94 13.29 -43.57
CA MET A 109 -7.88 13.55 -42.11
C MET A 109 -6.44 13.70 -41.59
N LYS A 110 -5.44 13.10 -42.25
CA LYS A 110 -4.03 13.20 -41.85
C LYS A 110 -3.34 14.44 -42.43
N ALA A 111 -3.81 14.96 -43.56
CA ALA A 111 -3.41 16.26 -44.10
C ALA A 111 -4.02 17.40 -43.27
N GLU A 112 -5.32 17.35 -43.02
CA GLU A 112 -6.04 18.37 -42.24
C GLU A 112 -5.48 18.52 -40.82
N ARG A 113 -5.15 17.40 -40.15
CA ARG A 113 -4.55 17.42 -38.81
C ARG A 113 -3.13 18.01 -38.77
N ARG A 114 -2.41 18.05 -39.90
CA ARG A 114 -1.13 18.78 -40.03
C ARG A 114 -1.37 20.27 -40.23
N ALA A 115 -2.25 20.63 -41.17
CA ALA A 115 -2.63 22.03 -41.42
C ALA A 115 -3.10 22.74 -40.13
N ARG A 116 -3.95 22.09 -39.34
CA ARG A 116 -4.40 22.60 -38.03
C ARG A 116 -3.23 22.79 -37.04
N GLN A 117 -2.22 21.90 -37.02
CA GLN A 117 -1.05 22.04 -36.13
C GLN A 117 -0.10 23.17 -36.54
N ASP A 118 0.07 23.43 -37.84
CA ASP A 118 0.97 24.50 -38.30
C ASP A 118 0.29 25.89 -38.19
N VAL A 119 -1.05 25.96 -38.28
CA VAL A 119 -1.84 27.14 -37.85
C VAL A 119 -1.75 27.37 -36.34
N GLU A 120 -1.75 26.31 -35.51
CA GLU A 120 -1.51 26.42 -34.06
C GLU A 120 -0.10 26.90 -33.70
N ARG A 121 0.89 26.68 -34.59
CA ARG A 121 2.27 27.13 -34.39
C ARG A 121 2.45 28.60 -34.77
N SER A 122 1.97 29.02 -35.93
CA SER A 122 2.06 30.41 -36.38
C SER A 122 1.31 31.36 -35.43
N SER A 123 0.10 30.97 -34.98
CA SER A 123 -0.68 31.74 -33.98
C SER A 123 -0.02 31.84 -32.60
N LYS A 124 0.91 30.95 -32.24
CA LYS A 124 1.69 31.01 -30.99
C LYS A 124 3.01 31.78 -31.10
N GLN A 125 3.40 32.21 -32.31
CA GLN A 125 4.67 32.92 -32.54
C GLN A 125 4.48 34.45 -32.68
N GLY A 126 3.24 34.93 -32.89
CA GLY A 126 2.91 36.34 -33.11
C GLY A 126 2.50 37.19 -31.88
N LYS A 127 2.84 36.77 -30.64
CA LYS A 127 2.51 37.55 -29.42
C LYS A 127 3.73 37.81 -28.53
N LYS A 128 4.59 38.75 -28.95
CA LYS A 128 5.64 39.31 -28.08
C LYS A 128 6.26 40.65 -28.51
N GLU A 129 5.46 41.67 -28.83
CA GLU A 129 5.94 43.06 -29.03
C GLU A 129 4.83 44.08 -28.74
N GLY A 130 5.17 45.21 -28.06
CA GLY A 130 4.22 46.23 -27.58
C GLY A 130 3.26 45.75 -26.46
N GLY A 131 2.59 46.61 -25.69
CA GLY A 131 2.60 48.08 -25.56
C GLY A 131 1.54 48.50 -24.52
N GLN A 132 1.72 49.59 -23.77
CA GLN A 132 0.77 50.00 -22.71
C GLN A 132 -0.48 50.71 -23.26
N THR A 133 -1.66 50.45 -22.67
CA THR A 133 -2.70 51.46 -22.33
C THR A 133 -3.89 50.81 -21.59
N SER A 134 -4.81 51.63 -21.06
CA SER A 134 -5.87 51.23 -20.11
C SER A 134 -7.29 51.56 -20.58
N SER A 135 -8.22 50.61 -20.47
CA SER A 135 -9.69 50.83 -20.47
C SER A 135 -10.41 49.65 -19.78
N SER A 136 -11.74 49.71 -19.61
CA SER A 136 -12.44 48.95 -18.54
C SER A 136 -13.71 48.17 -18.95
N LYS A 137 -13.85 46.96 -18.38
CA LYS A 137 -15.09 46.11 -18.29
C LYS A 137 -15.63 45.56 -19.63
N PRO A 138 -16.56 44.55 -19.63
CA PRO A 138 -17.26 43.91 -18.51
C PRO A 138 -16.93 42.40 -18.27
N LYS A 139 -17.59 41.81 -17.26
CA LYS A 139 -17.50 40.38 -16.87
C LYS A 139 -18.46 39.49 -17.67
N PRO A 140 -18.10 38.21 -17.88
CA PRO A 140 -19.02 37.06 -17.83
C PRO A 140 -19.11 36.44 -16.42
N SER A 141 -20.16 35.66 -16.17
CA SER A 141 -20.42 34.89 -14.94
C SER A 141 -19.71 33.51 -14.93
N PRO A 142 -19.62 32.80 -13.78
CA PRO A 142 -18.66 31.70 -13.60
C PRO A 142 -19.20 30.31 -13.93
N SER A 143 -18.33 29.48 -14.51
CA SER A 143 -18.44 28.02 -14.53
C SER A 143 -17.04 27.38 -14.36
N GLU A 144 -17.01 26.15 -13.84
CA GLU A 144 -15.82 25.29 -13.68
C GLU A 144 -14.61 25.87 -12.91
N LEU A 145 -14.79 26.03 -11.59
CA LEU A 145 -13.65 26.06 -10.65
C LEU A 145 -12.95 24.68 -10.63
N GLN A 146 -11.81 24.54 -11.32
CA GLN A 146 -10.95 23.37 -11.18
C GLN A 146 -10.26 23.35 -9.81
N PRO A 147 -10.48 22.34 -8.94
CA PRO A 147 -9.83 22.26 -7.65
C PRO A 147 -8.43 21.63 -7.77
N VAL A 148 -7.51 22.26 -8.52
CA VAL A 148 -6.08 21.86 -8.56
C VAL A 148 -5.36 22.35 -7.28
N VAL A 149 -5.92 22.02 -6.13
CA VAL A 149 -5.24 22.07 -4.84
C VAL A 149 -4.20 20.96 -4.86
N LYS A 150 -2.96 21.31 -5.24
CA LYS A 150 -1.81 20.41 -5.13
C LYS A 150 -1.54 20.11 -3.65
N ARG A 151 -2.25 19.10 -3.12
CA ARG A 151 -2.00 18.50 -1.80
C ARG A 151 -0.52 18.11 -1.76
N LEU A 152 0.17 18.49 -0.68
CA LEU A 152 1.53 18.02 -0.43
C LEU A 152 1.50 16.49 -0.28
N PRO A 153 2.45 15.75 -0.86
CA PRO A 153 2.52 14.30 -0.68
C PRO A 153 2.60 13.89 0.79
N GLU A 154 2.06 12.70 1.11
CA GLU A 154 1.97 12.19 2.50
C GLU A 154 3.35 11.87 3.10
N HIS A 155 4.39 11.77 2.27
CA HIS A 155 5.81 11.84 2.63
C HIS A 155 6.47 12.99 1.86
N ILE A 156 7.20 13.88 2.55
CA ILE A 156 7.96 14.95 1.92
C ILE A 156 9.36 14.44 1.58
N GLN A 157 9.78 14.65 0.33
CA GLN A 157 11.15 14.42 -0.14
C GLN A 157 12.08 15.50 0.44
N VAL A 158 13.00 15.09 1.30
CA VAL A 158 13.91 15.97 2.05
C VAL A 158 15.06 16.51 1.17
N ASP A 159 15.33 15.82 0.06
CA ASP A 159 16.34 16.14 -0.93
C ASP A 159 15.94 17.27 -1.90
N ASP A 160 14.65 17.63 -2.03
CA ASP A 160 14.21 18.83 -2.77
C ASP A 160 14.28 20.08 -1.86
N PRO A 161 15.18 21.05 -2.14
CA PRO A 161 15.26 22.30 -1.36
C PRO A 161 14.00 23.16 -1.46
N ALA A 162 13.18 23.00 -2.51
CA ALA A 162 11.90 23.67 -2.63
C ALA A 162 10.80 22.99 -1.80
N ALA A 163 10.87 21.68 -1.58
CA ALA A 163 10.00 20.95 -0.64
C ALA A 163 10.36 21.29 0.81
N LEU A 164 11.64 21.30 1.17
CA LEU A 164 12.11 21.75 2.49
C LEU A 164 11.68 23.19 2.80
N LYS A 165 11.84 24.14 1.87
CA LYS A 165 11.37 25.53 2.07
C LYS A 165 9.85 25.64 2.23
N LYS A 166 9.06 24.79 1.56
CA LYS A 166 7.60 24.70 1.77
C LYS A 166 7.26 24.09 3.14
N LEU A 167 8.03 23.09 3.60
CA LEU A 167 7.85 22.47 4.90
C LEU A 167 8.17 23.44 6.03
N ALA A 168 9.33 24.12 5.99
CA ALA A 168 9.70 25.17 6.94
C ALA A 168 8.61 26.23 7.04
N LYS A 169 8.21 26.84 5.91
CA LYS A 169 7.14 27.85 5.86
C LYS A 169 5.75 27.31 6.28
N LYS A 170 5.50 26.01 6.20
CA LYS A 170 4.29 25.38 6.76
C LYS A 170 4.39 25.27 8.28
N LEU A 171 5.51 24.79 8.80
CA LEU A 171 5.72 24.60 10.25
C LEU A 171 5.80 25.93 11.00
N GLU A 172 6.49 26.94 10.43
CA GLU A 172 6.48 28.35 10.90
C GLU A 172 5.05 28.88 11.05
N ARG A 173 4.21 28.74 10.01
CA ARG A 173 2.79 29.14 10.05
C ARG A 173 1.94 28.33 11.01
N GLN A 174 2.40 27.14 11.41
CA GLN A 174 1.76 26.29 12.43
C GLN A 174 2.41 26.46 13.81
N GLN A 175 3.41 27.34 13.95
CA GLN A 175 4.22 27.55 15.16
C GLN A 175 4.83 26.24 15.72
N VAL A 176 5.20 25.32 14.83
CA VAL A 176 5.88 24.06 15.13
C VAL A 176 7.37 24.19 14.80
N PRO A 177 8.31 23.77 15.66
CA PRO A 177 9.73 23.76 15.33
C PRO A 177 10.02 22.74 14.21
N LEU A 178 10.81 23.16 13.21
CA LEU A 178 11.41 22.25 12.24
C LEU A 178 12.59 21.53 12.90
N ARG A 179 12.54 20.19 12.93
CA ARG A 179 13.65 19.39 13.45
C ARG A 179 14.75 19.26 12.40
N LEU A 180 15.99 19.57 12.78
CA LEU A 180 17.15 19.40 11.90
C LEU A 180 17.52 17.92 11.77
N ASP A 181 17.97 17.53 10.57
CA ASP A 181 18.54 16.19 10.34
C ASP A 181 19.87 16.00 11.07
N TYR A 182 20.17 14.76 11.45
CA TYR A 182 21.33 14.40 12.29
C TYR A 182 22.34 13.51 11.56
N GLY A 183 23.60 13.95 11.52
CA GLY A 183 24.72 13.22 10.95
C GLY A 183 24.73 13.15 9.42
N TYR A 184 25.67 12.38 8.88
CA TYR A 184 25.74 12.10 7.44
C TYR A 184 24.63 11.11 7.02
N LYS A 185 23.86 11.44 5.98
CA LYS A 185 22.89 10.53 5.35
C LYS A 185 23.54 9.77 4.21
N VAL A 186 23.32 8.45 4.16
CA VAL A 186 23.65 7.62 2.99
C VAL A 186 22.86 8.11 1.77
N SER A 187 23.53 8.28 0.63
CA SER A 187 22.96 8.94 -0.57
C SER A 187 21.63 8.34 -1.08
N LEU A 188 21.40 7.03 -0.89
CA LEU A 188 20.17 6.35 -1.29
C LEU A 188 18.96 6.69 -0.39
N PHE A 189 19.19 7.34 0.75
CA PHE A 189 18.18 7.70 1.76
C PHE A 189 18.19 9.21 2.09
N SER A 190 18.82 10.04 1.25
CA SER A 190 18.89 11.50 1.43
C SER A 190 17.52 12.16 1.49
N HIS A 191 16.54 11.57 0.81
CA HIS A 191 15.13 11.96 0.75
C HIS A 191 14.32 11.67 2.03
N LEU A 192 14.85 10.86 2.96
CA LEU A 192 14.22 10.56 4.24
C LEU A 192 14.77 11.45 5.36
N HIS A 193 13.95 11.75 6.36
CA HIS A 193 14.41 12.41 7.59
C HIS A 193 15.22 11.45 8.47
N GLN A 194 16.32 11.92 9.06
CA GLN A 194 17.17 11.18 10.00
C GLN A 194 17.36 12.02 11.25
N TYR A 195 16.91 11.55 12.42
CA TYR A 195 16.94 12.33 13.66
C TYR A 195 17.60 11.56 14.81
N SER A 196 18.37 12.25 15.68
CA SER A 196 18.80 11.67 16.95
C SER A 196 17.80 11.92 18.08
N ARG A 197 17.69 10.97 19.01
CA ARG A 197 16.88 11.07 20.24
C ARG A 197 17.52 11.96 21.30
N LYS A 198 18.81 12.29 21.16
CA LYS A 198 19.53 13.25 22.04
C LYS A 198 18.99 14.68 21.92
N ALA A 199 18.41 15.01 20.76
CA ALA A 199 17.77 16.30 20.47
C ALA A 199 16.27 16.12 20.18
N PRO A 200 15.42 15.95 21.21
CA PRO A 200 13.97 16.00 21.06
C PRO A 200 13.52 17.43 20.69
N PRO A 201 12.52 17.60 19.81
CA PRO A 201 12.13 18.93 19.30
C PRO A 201 11.59 19.87 20.39
N THR A 202 11.20 19.36 21.55
CA THR A 202 10.77 20.15 22.71
C THR A 202 11.89 20.99 23.33
N GLN A 203 13.18 20.67 23.10
CA GLN A 203 14.29 21.55 23.55
C GLN A 203 14.29 22.91 22.86
N GLN A 204 13.64 23.02 21.69
CA GLN A 204 13.50 24.26 20.92
C GLN A 204 12.12 24.91 21.13
N ILE A 205 11.25 24.31 21.95
CA ILE A 205 9.96 24.90 22.34
C ILE A 205 10.17 25.64 23.65
N SER A 206 10.33 26.96 23.56
CA SER A 206 10.11 27.85 24.71
C SER A 206 8.73 27.56 25.30
N ILE A 207 8.63 27.42 26.62
CA ILE A 207 7.40 26.98 27.31
C ILE A 207 6.51 28.18 27.65
N PRO A 208 5.73 28.70 26.69
CA PRO A 208 4.35 29.09 26.97
C PRO A 208 3.33 28.12 26.36
N ALA A 209 2.31 27.74 27.14
CA ALA A 209 1.31 26.74 26.74
C ALA A 209 0.16 27.36 25.92
N THR A 210 0.39 27.63 24.63
CA THR A 210 -0.66 28.17 23.73
C THR A 210 -0.82 27.46 22.38
N VAL A 211 0.25 26.90 21.80
CA VAL A 211 0.21 26.38 20.41
C VAL A 211 -0.19 24.90 20.32
N ILE A 212 0.50 24.02 21.04
CA ILE A 212 0.33 22.55 20.95
C ILE A 212 -0.21 22.01 22.26
N HIS A 213 -1.24 21.16 22.20
CA HIS A 213 -1.91 20.64 23.37
C HIS A 213 -0.97 19.78 24.27
N PRO A 214 -1.00 19.90 25.61
CA PRO A 214 -0.06 19.18 26.49
C PRO A 214 -0.07 17.66 26.31
N SER A 215 -1.24 17.03 26.05
CA SER A 215 -1.33 15.59 25.76
C SER A 215 -0.55 15.20 24.49
N ILE A 216 -0.55 16.07 23.47
CA ILE A 216 0.16 15.89 22.20
C ILE A 216 1.66 16.09 22.39
N VAL A 217 2.10 17.07 23.21
CA VAL A 217 3.52 17.26 23.54
C VAL A 217 4.08 16.03 24.28
N ARG A 218 3.35 15.53 25.28
CA ARG A 218 3.69 14.30 26.02
C ARG A 218 3.80 13.08 25.10
N LEU A 219 2.85 12.92 24.18
CA LEU A 219 2.85 11.83 23.20
C LEU A 219 4.04 11.94 22.21
N GLY A 220 4.35 13.15 21.74
CA GLY A 220 5.48 13.42 20.86
C GLY A 220 6.82 13.04 21.51
N LEU A 221 7.00 13.39 22.79
CA LEU A 221 8.15 12.94 23.59
C LEU A 221 8.24 11.40 23.64
N GLN A 222 7.15 10.73 24.03
CA GLN A 222 7.08 9.27 24.13
C GLN A 222 7.35 8.54 22.81
N TYR A 223 7.00 9.14 21.67
CA TYR A 223 7.38 8.62 20.35
C TYR A 223 8.85 8.88 20.01
N SER A 224 9.35 10.10 20.23
CA SER A 224 10.72 10.50 19.88
C SER A 224 11.79 9.75 20.69
N GLN A 225 11.48 9.42 21.95
CA GLN A 225 12.31 8.59 22.83
C GLN A 225 12.12 7.08 22.58
N GLY A 226 11.16 6.68 21.73
CA GLY A 226 10.90 5.29 21.41
C GLY A 226 10.17 4.47 22.48
N ILE A 227 9.67 5.11 23.55
CA ILE A 227 8.92 4.45 24.65
C ILE A 227 7.68 3.74 24.10
N ILE A 228 6.95 4.40 23.18
CA ILE A 228 5.79 3.80 22.49
C ILE A 228 6.22 3.39 21.08
N ALA A 229 6.81 2.19 20.96
CA ALA A 229 7.43 1.71 19.74
C ALA A 229 6.46 1.05 18.73
N GLY A 230 5.56 0.17 19.21
CA GLY A 230 4.76 -0.75 18.40
C GLY A 230 3.49 -0.15 17.77
N SER A 231 3.08 -0.66 16.60
CA SER A 231 2.05 -0.04 15.73
C SER A 231 0.71 0.21 16.44
N ASN A 232 0.17 -0.80 17.13
CA ASN A 232 -1.11 -0.68 17.86
C ASN A 232 -0.99 0.32 19.01
N ALA A 233 0.06 0.20 19.82
CA ALA A 233 0.28 1.08 20.96
C ALA A 233 0.43 2.54 20.53
N ARG A 234 1.05 2.81 19.36
CA ARG A 234 1.09 4.14 18.75
C ARG A 234 -0.33 4.63 18.39
N SER A 235 -1.12 3.85 17.65
CA SER A 235 -2.49 4.23 17.28
C SER A 235 -3.41 4.45 18.49
N VAL A 236 -3.37 3.57 19.50
CA VAL A 236 -4.17 3.70 20.73
C VAL A 236 -3.78 4.94 21.52
N ALA A 237 -2.47 5.19 21.72
CA ALA A 237 -2.01 6.38 22.43
C ALA A 237 -2.32 7.69 21.68
N LEU A 238 -2.30 7.68 20.35
CA LEU A 238 -2.76 8.80 19.52
C LEU A 238 -4.25 9.10 19.74
N LEU A 239 -5.07 8.06 19.71
CA LEU A 239 -6.52 8.17 19.86
C LEU A 239 -6.91 8.67 21.26
N HIS A 240 -6.27 8.18 22.33
CA HIS A 240 -6.47 8.73 23.68
C HIS A 240 -6.00 10.19 23.79
N ALA A 241 -4.88 10.56 23.17
CA ALA A 241 -4.44 11.97 23.15
C ALA A 241 -5.43 12.87 22.37
N PHE A 242 -6.07 12.34 21.32
CA PHE A 242 -7.16 13.02 20.61
C PHE A 242 -8.45 13.13 21.45
N LYS A 243 -8.83 12.13 22.26
CA LYS A 243 -9.96 12.28 23.21
C LYS A 243 -9.74 13.47 24.15
N GLN A 244 -8.54 13.60 24.72
CA GLN A 244 -8.20 14.73 25.60
C GLN A 244 -8.24 16.05 24.82
N VAL A 245 -7.66 16.13 23.62
CA VAL A 245 -7.76 17.32 22.75
C VAL A 245 -9.21 17.72 22.44
N ILE A 246 -10.13 16.75 22.29
CA ILE A 246 -11.56 16.99 21.99
C ILE A 246 -12.33 17.37 23.26
N GLN A 247 -11.97 16.83 24.42
CA GLN A 247 -12.51 17.19 25.72
C GLN A 247 -12.12 18.63 26.11
N ASP A 248 -10.85 18.99 25.92
CA ASP A 248 -10.27 20.30 26.27
C ASP A 248 -10.48 21.35 25.15
N TYR A 249 -11.18 21.00 24.07
CA TYR A 249 -11.54 21.91 22.98
C TYR A 249 -12.70 22.83 23.37
N ASN A 250 -12.70 24.04 22.82
CA ASN A 250 -13.84 24.97 22.82
C ASN A 250 -13.98 25.57 21.41
N THR A 251 -15.20 25.68 20.88
CA THR A 251 -15.44 26.31 19.55
C THR A 251 -15.32 27.83 19.64
N PRO A 252 -14.53 28.50 18.79
CA PRO A 252 -14.50 29.95 18.75
C PRO A 252 -15.82 30.53 18.18
N PRO A 253 -16.27 31.71 18.65
CA PRO A 253 -17.51 32.32 18.17
C PRO A 253 -17.43 32.58 16.65
N ASN A 254 -18.52 32.27 15.95
CA ASN A 254 -18.68 32.38 14.49
C ASN A 254 -17.93 31.31 13.64
N GLU A 255 -17.37 30.25 14.24
CA GLU A 255 -16.83 29.08 13.53
C GLU A 255 -17.68 27.83 13.74
N GLU A 256 -17.59 26.88 12.80
CA GLU A 256 -18.17 25.55 12.94
C GLU A 256 -17.17 24.58 13.59
N LEU A 257 -17.60 23.82 14.61
CA LEU A 257 -16.76 22.83 15.30
C LEU A 257 -16.10 21.85 14.33
N SER A 258 -16.85 21.35 13.34
CA SER A 258 -16.36 20.44 12.30
C SER A 258 -15.20 21.03 11.49
N ARG A 259 -15.21 22.34 11.25
CA ARG A 259 -14.21 23.07 10.47
C ARG A 259 -12.97 23.42 11.30
N ASP A 260 -13.14 24.09 12.45
CA ASP A 260 -11.99 24.50 13.26
C ASP A 260 -11.26 23.30 13.87
N LEU A 261 -11.95 22.29 14.39
CA LEU A 261 -11.31 21.12 14.99
C LEU A 261 -10.40 20.38 13.99
N VAL A 262 -10.82 20.22 12.72
CA VAL A 262 -9.96 19.63 11.66
C VAL A 262 -8.74 20.49 11.35
N ASN A 263 -8.87 21.82 11.40
CA ASN A 263 -7.76 22.75 11.25
C ASN A 263 -6.79 22.69 12.44
N LYS A 264 -7.31 22.70 13.67
CA LYS A 264 -6.58 22.68 14.95
C LYS A 264 -5.83 21.37 15.20
N LEU A 265 -6.35 20.25 14.71
CA LEU A 265 -5.61 18.97 14.66
C LEU A 265 -4.43 18.99 13.66
N SER A 266 -4.41 19.89 12.68
CA SER A 266 -3.38 19.90 11.62
C SER A 266 -1.97 20.28 12.12
N PRO A 267 -1.77 21.32 12.98
CA PRO A 267 -0.52 21.53 13.71
C PRO A 267 -0.13 20.32 14.56
N TYR A 268 -1.06 19.72 15.31
CA TYR A 268 -0.78 18.62 16.24
C TYR A 268 -0.23 17.38 15.51
N ILE A 269 -0.87 16.99 14.40
CA ILE A 269 -0.39 15.91 13.53
C ILE A 269 0.98 16.23 12.92
N SER A 270 1.22 17.51 12.57
CA SER A 270 2.49 17.95 11.98
C SER A 270 3.63 17.91 13.00
N PHE A 271 3.39 18.34 14.24
CA PHE A 271 4.33 18.20 15.36
C PHE A 271 4.65 16.73 15.67
N LEU A 272 3.63 15.86 15.75
CA LEU A 272 3.86 14.43 15.99
C LEU A 272 4.73 13.79 14.90
N SER A 273 4.56 14.19 13.63
CA SER A 273 5.38 13.74 12.51
C SER A 273 6.85 14.21 12.60
N GLN A 274 7.11 15.40 13.15
CA GLN A 274 8.48 15.89 13.45
C GLN A 274 9.12 15.15 14.64
N CYS A 275 8.31 14.74 15.63
CA CYS A 275 8.76 13.90 16.73
C CYS A 275 9.16 12.49 16.26
N ARG A 276 8.34 11.86 15.40
CA ARG A 276 8.62 10.58 14.74
C ARG A 276 7.69 10.38 13.53
N PRO A 277 8.17 9.91 12.35
CA PRO A 277 7.32 9.61 11.19
C PRO A 277 6.12 8.73 11.56
N LEU A 278 4.94 9.07 11.03
CA LEU A 278 3.67 8.42 11.39
C LEU A 278 3.59 7.01 10.80
N SER A 279 3.06 6.04 11.55
CA SER A 279 2.74 4.72 11.01
C SER A 279 1.52 4.76 10.09
N ALA A 280 1.40 3.80 9.17
CA ALA A 280 0.16 3.64 8.38
C ALA A 280 -1.07 3.48 9.29
N SER A 281 -0.92 2.75 10.40
CA SER A 281 -1.95 2.58 11.43
C SER A 281 -2.38 3.88 12.11
N MET A 282 -1.49 4.89 12.21
CA MET A 282 -1.81 6.23 12.70
C MET A 282 -2.44 7.08 11.59
N GLY A 283 -1.90 7.01 10.36
CA GLY A 283 -2.45 7.71 9.20
C GLY A 283 -3.90 7.33 8.93
N ASN A 284 -4.23 6.03 8.99
CA ASN A 284 -5.60 5.54 8.81
C ASN A 284 -6.53 5.97 9.94
N ALA A 285 -6.08 5.95 11.20
CA ALA A 285 -6.84 6.46 12.33
C ALA A 285 -7.09 7.99 12.21
N ILE A 286 -6.10 8.76 11.74
CA ILE A 286 -6.26 10.20 11.46
C ILE A 286 -7.25 10.44 10.32
N LYS A 287 -7.20 9.65 9.24
CA LYS A 287 -8.14 9.72 8.12
C LYS A 287 -9.57 9.41 8.58
N TYR A 288 -9.75 8.40 9.43
CA TYR A 288 -11.05 8.08 10.05
C TYR A 288 -11.58 9.21 10.95
N ILE A 289 -10.81 9.67 11.94
CA ILE A 289 -11.28 10.71 12.87
C ILE A 289 -11.58 12.03 12.14
N LYS A 290 -10.81 12.41 11.12
CA LYS A 290 -11.14 13.58 10.29
C LYS A 290 -12.43 13.42 9.49
N LYS A 291 -12.73 12.20 8.99
CA LYS A 291 -14.01 11.90 8.35
C LYS A 291 -15.16 12.07 9.35
N GLU A 292 -15.06 11.47 10.53
CA GLU A 292 -16.16 11.55 11.50
C GLU A 292 -16.38 12.96 12.07
N ILE A 293 -15.34 13.78 12.26
CA ILE A 293 -15.51 15.21 12.57
C ILE A 293 -16.22 15.97 11.44
N SER A 294 -15.97 15.59 10.17
CA SER A 294 -16.61 16.19 9.00
C SER A 294 -18.07 15.74 8.81
N ASN A 295 -18.48 14.64 9.46
CA ASN A 295 -19.84 14.10 9.41
C ASN A 295 -20.77 14.68 10.50
N ILE A 296 -20.26 15.52 11.41
CA ILE A 296 -21.05 16.10 12.52
C ILE A 296 -22.07 17.09 11.94
N PRO A 297 -23.39 16.92 12.21
CA PRO A 297 -24.41 17.87 11.77
C PRO A 297 -24.21 19.23 12.45
N SER A 298 -24.32 20.33 11.71
CA SER A 298 -24.09 21.70 12.22
C SER A 298 -25.12 22.14 13.28
N GLN A 299 -26.28 21.49 13.34
CA GLN A 299 -27.29 21.68 14.39
C GLN A 299 -27.00 20.95 15.72
N CYS A 300 -25.92 20.16 15.80
CA CYS A 300 -25.53 19.42 17.01
C CYS A 300 -24.89 20.36 18.05
N LYS A 301 -25.23 20.22 19.34
CA LYS A 301 -24.59 21.01 20.40
C LYS A 301 -23.13 20.59 20.58
N GLU A 302 -22.26 21.52 20.99
CA GLU A 302 -20.82 21.26 21.14
C GLU A 302 -20.52 20.06 22.06
N GLU A 303 -21.11 20.01 23.26
CA GLU A 303 -20.89 18.89 24.20
C GLU A 303 -21.42 17.55 23.66
N GLU A 304 -22.54 17.57 22.93
CA GLU A 304 -23.09 16.39 22.26
C GLU A 304 -22.16 15.90 21.13
N ALA A 305 -21.57 16.84 20.38
CA ALA A 305 -20.57 16.56 19.35
C ALA A 305 -19.26 16.01 19.94
N LYS A 306 -18.77 16.57 21.05
CA LYS A 306 -17.62 16.05 21.82
C LYS A 306 -17.88 14.62 22.31
N GLN A 307 -19.05 14.37 22.90
CA GLN A 307 -19.44 13.04 23.38
C GLN A 307 -19.51 12.02 22.24
N LYS A 308 -20.18 12.36 21.12
CA LYS A 308 -20.21 11.53 19.92
C LYS A 308 -18.81 11.19 19.41
N LEU A 309 -17.92 12.18 19.29
CA LEU A 309 -16.54 11.96 18.87
C LEU A 309 -15.74 11.06 19.82
N GLN A 310 -15.92 11.22 21.14
CA GLN A 310 -15.26 10.36 22.12
C GLN A 310 -15.75 8.91 22.02
N ILE A 311 -17.05 8.69 21.83
CA ILE A 311 -17.64 7.36 21.60
C ILE A 311 -17.14 6.77 20.28
N CYS A 312 -17.05 7.55 19.19
CA CYS A 312 -16.48 7.09 17.92
C CYS A 312 -15.00 6.66 18.07
N ILE A 313 -14.23 7.33 18.93
CA ILE A 313 -12.84 6.93 19.23
C ILE A 313 -12.81 5.62 20.02
N ASP A 314 -13.62 5.47 21.07
CA ASP A 314 -13.64 4.25 21.88
C ASP A 314 -14.12 3.04 21.07
N ASN A 315 -15.16 3.22 20.24
CA ASN A 315 -15.65 2.18 19.32
C ASN A 315 -14.57 1.80 18.30
N TYR A 316 -13.81 2.76 17.74
CA TYR A 316 -12.71 2.45 16.83
C TYR A 316 -11.60 1.63 17.51
N ILE A 317 -11.21 1.99 18.75
CA ILE A 317 -10.23 1.21 19.53
C ILE A 317 -10.78 -0.20 19.79
N ASN A 318 -12.02 -0.31 20.26
CA ASN A 318 -12.63 -1.58 20.61
C ASN A 318 -12.79 -2.50 19.38
N GLU A 319 -13.48 -2.05 18.33
CA GLU A 319 -13.74 -2.84 17.14
C GLU A 319 -12.45 -3.14 16.36
N LYS A 320 -11.69 -2.10 15.99
CA LYS A 320 -10.64 -2.22 14.98
C LYS A 320 -9.29 -2.64 15.54
N ILE A 321 -9.14 -2.68 16.87
CA ILE A 321 -7.90 -3.09 17.54
C ILE A 321 -8.17 -4.23 18.53
N THR A 322 -9.09 -4.08 19.49
CA THR A 322 -9.33 -5.10 20.53
C THR A 322 -10.05 -6.34 19.99
N LEU A 323 -11.26 -6.19 19.44
CA LEU A 323 -12.05 -7.29 18.88
C LEU A 323 -11.36 -7.89 17.64
N ALA A 324 -10.77 -7.04 16.79
CA ALA A 324 -9.94 -7.48 15.67
C ALA A 324 -8.78 -8.40 16.12
N SER A 325 -8.07 -8.03 17.19
CA SER A 325 -7.00 -8.86 17.76
C SER A 325 -7.52 -10.20 18.30
N GLN A 326 -8.69 -10.21 18.93
CA GLN A 326 -9.34 -11.44 19.42
C GLN A 326 -9.80 -12.35 18.28
N ALA A 327 -10.34 -11.79 17.19
CA ALA A 327 -10.74 -12.53 16.00
C ALA A 327 -9.53 -13.20 15.33
N ILE A 328 -8.45 -12.44 15.12
CA ILE A 328 -7.18 -12.97 14.62
C ILE A 328 -6.64 -14.06 15.55
N SER A 329 -6.73 -13.89 16.87
CA SER A 329 -6.30 -14.91 17.84
C SER A 329 -7.08 -16.22 17.69
N LYS A 330 -8.42 -16.16 17.59
CA LYS A 330 -9.26 -17.35 17.35
C LYS A 330 -8.81 -18.11 16.10
N CYS A 331 -8.73 -17.44 14.94
CA CYS A 331 -8.30 -18.06 13.68
C CYS A 331 -6.85 -18.57 13.72
N ALA A 332 -5.92 -17.83 14.34
CA ALA A 332 -4.51 -18.23 14.39
C ALA A 332 -4.28 -19.53 15.17
N ILE A 333 -5.05 -19.77 16.24
CA ILE A 333 -4.93 -20.97 17.09
C ILE A 333 -5.41 -22.25 16.36
N GLU A 334 -6.23 -22.12 15.31
CA GLU A 334 -6.61 -23.23 14.43
C GLU A 334 -5.45 -23.72 13.58
N LYS A 335 -4.45 -22.86 13.30
CA LYS A 335 -3.22 -23.22 12.58
C LYS A 335 -2.08 -23.67 13.51
N ILE A 336 -2.25 -23.60 14.82
CA ILE A 336 -1.31 -24.11 15.82
C ILE A 336 -1.71 -25.52 16.24
N SER A 337 -0.85 -26.48 15.90
CA SER A 337 -0.98 -27.91 16.16
C SER A 337 -0.16 -28.32 17.39
N ASN A 338 -0.48 -29.47 17.99
CA ASN A 338 0.38 -30.03 19.04
C ASN A 338 1.67 -30.59 18.43
N GLY A 339 2.81 -30.28 19.05
CA GLY A 339 4.15 -30.59 18.54
C GLY A 339 4.79 -29.47 17.71
N ASP A 340 4.10 -28.35 17.47
CA ASP A 340 4.63 -27.26 16.66
C ASP A 340 5.86 -26.57 17.27
N VAL A 341 6.74 -26.11 16.38
CA VAL A 341 7.91 -25.28 16.68
C VAL A 341 7.71 -23.96 15.94
N ILE A 342 7.27 -22.94 16.67
CA ILE A 342 6.84 -21.66 16.10
C ILE A 342 7.98 -20.65 16.17
N LEU A 343 8.40 -20.11 15.03
CA LEU A 343 9.35 -19.00 14.98
C LEU A 343 8.63 -17.65 14.97
N VAL A 344 9.13 -16.71 15.77
CA VAL A 344 8.66 -15.30 15.80
C VAL A 344 9.84 -14.32 15.69
N TYR A 345 9.55 -13.10 15.24
CA TYR A 345 10.56 -12.05 15.07
C TYR A 345 10.20 -10.76 15.82
N GLY A 346 11.18 -10.20 16.55
CA GLY A 346 11.05 -8.93 17.28
C GLY A 346 9.92 -8.96 18.33
N CYS A 347 9.23 -7.82 18.52
CA CYS A 347 8.12 -7.71 19.48
C CYS A 347 6.80 -7.24 18.85
N SER A 348 6.07 -8.18 18.22
CA SER A 348 4.67 -7.99 17.86
C SER A 348 3.74 -8.25 19.05
N SER A 349 2.93 -7.28 19.47
CA SER A 349 1.93 -7.48 20.54
C SER A 349 0.88 -8.53 20.16
N LEU A 350 0.46 -8.52 18.90
CA LEU A 350 -0.56 -9.43 18.35
C LEU A 350 -0.05 -10.88 18.37
N VAL A 351 1.18 -11.14 17.91
CA VAL A 351 1.74 -12.51 17.91
C VAL A 351 2.01 -13.01 19.32
N ASN A 352 2.47 -12.15 20.24
CA ASN A 352 2.62 -12.53 21.64
C ASN A 352 1.27 -12.91 22.28
N HIS A 353 0.18 -12.21 21.96
CA HIS A 353 -1.17 -12.52 22.43
C HIS A 353 -1.69 -13.85 21.85
N ILE A 354 -1.56 -14.06 20.52
CA ILE A 354 -1.88 -15.34 19.86
C ILE A 354 -1.21 -16.54 20.57
N LEU A 355 0.08 -16.40 20.90
CA LEU A 355 0.83 -17.47 21.58
C LEU A 355 0.42 -17.66 23.05
N CYS A 356 0.08 -16.58 23.78
CA CYS A 356 -0.50 -16.72 25.13
C CYS A 356 -1.83 -17.48 25.07
N ASP A 357 -2.73 -17.07 24.19
CA ASP A 357 -4.07 -17.65 24.05
C ASP A 357 -4.01 -19.12 23.57
N ALA A 358 -3.08 -19.46 22.68
CA ALA A 358 -2.83 -20.83 22.25
C ALA A 358 -2.41 -21.73 23.43
N PHE A 359 -1.51 -21.22 24.28
CA PHE A 359 -1.02 -21.93 25.47
C PHE A 359 -2.12 -22.07 26.53
N GLU A 360 -2.93 -21.03 26.75
CA GLU A 360 -4.08 -21.07 27.67
C GLU A 360 -5.16 -22.05 27.19
N LYS A 361 -5.36 -22.19 25.87
CA LYS A 361 -6.16 -23.27 25.24
C LYS A 361 -5.43 -24.63 25.19
N LYS A 362 -4.37 -24.81 25.99
CA LYS A 362 -3.62 -26.06 26.19
C LYS A 362 -2.99 -26.66 24.92
N ARG A 363 -2.69 -25.85 23.89
CA ARG A 363 -1.85 -26.30 22.77
C ARG A 363 -0.42 -26.56 23.25
N LYS A 364 0.17 -27.68 22.83
CA LYS A 364 1.55 -28.06 23.16
C LYS A 364 2.49 -27.65 22.03
N PHE A 365 3.27 -26.59 22.21
CA PHE A 365 4.24 -26.09 21.22
C PHE A 365 5.44 -25.43 21.94
N ARG A 366 6.53 -25.19 21.21
CA ARG A 366 7.66 -24.35 21.66
C ARG A 366 7.88 -23.17 20.71
N VAL A 367 8.52 -22.11 21.20
CA VAL A 367 8.73 -20.86 20.44
C VAL A 367 10.21 -20.57 20.25
N ILE A 368 10.62 -20.23 19.03
CA ILE A 368 11.94 -19.67 18.72
C ILE A 368 11.78 -18.17 18.50
N VAL A 369 12.35 -17.37 19.39
CA VAL A 369 12.37 -15.91 19.29
C VAL A 369 13.64 -15.49 18.56
N VAL A 370 13.49 -15.02 17.32
CA VAL A 370 14.55 -14.37 16.55
C VAL A 370 14.59 -12.89 16.89
N ASP A 371 15.79 -12.36 17.12
CA ASP A 371 16.01 -10.96 17.47
C ASP A 371 17.13 -10.31 16.65
N SER A 372 17.17 -8.98 16.62
CA SER A 372 18.10 -8.21 15.79
C SER A 372 18.59 -6.93 16.44
N ARG A 373 19.77 -6.49 15.99
CA ARG A 373 20.36 -5.22 16.40
C ARG A 373 19.72 -4.04 15.65
N PRO A 374 19.69 -2.84 16.25
CA PRO A 374 20.29 -2.51 17.54
C PRO A 374 19.35 -2.67 18.75
N ARG A 375 18.04 -2.47 18.58
CA ARG A 375 17.08 -2.38 19.69
C ARG A 375 16.88 -3.67 20.50
N LEU A 376 17.09 -4.85 19.89
CA LEU A 376 16.87 -6.16 20.51
C LEU A 376 15.46 -6.29 21.11
N GLU A 377 14.44 -5.96 20.30
CA GLU A 377 13.03 -5.95 20.71
C GLU A 377 12.52 -7.35 21.10
N GLY A 378 13.07 -8.41 20.51
CA GLY A 378 12.71 -9.81 20.80
C GLY A 378 12.91 -10.22 22.26
N ARG A 379 13.83 -9.57 22.99
CA ARG A 379 13.99 -9.77 24.44
C ARG A 379 12.71 -9.52 25.24
N GLU A 380 11.91 -8.53 24.84
CA GLU A 380 10.65 -8.21 25.51
C GLU A 380 9.53 -9.20 25.16
N ALA A 381 9.54 -9.77 23.95
CA ALA A 381 8.68 -10.89 23.59
C ALA A 381 9.03 -12.15 24.40
N LEU A 382 10.32 -12.53 24.43
CA LEU A 382 10.84 -13.65 25.22
C LEU A 382 10.43 -13.54 26.70
N ARG A 383 10.62 -12.36 27.32
CA ARG A 383 10.25 -12.10 28.71
C ARG A 383 8.75 -12.31 28.99
N ARG A 384 7.86 -12.00 28.03
CA ARG A 384 6.41 -12.20 28.15
C ARG A 384 6.04 -13.68 28.04
N LEU A 385 6.57 -14.38 27.04
CA LEU A 385 6.28 -15.80 26.78
C LEU A 385 6.82 -16.69 27.91
N VAL A 386 8.05 -16.45 28.37
CA VAL A 386 8.64 -17.18 29.50
C VAL A 386 7.88 -16.91 30.81
N LYS A 387 7.39 -15.69 31.06
CA LYS A 387 6.52 -15.41 32.22
C LYS A 387 5.19 -16.19 32.19
N LYS A 388 4.71 -16.62 31.03
CA LYS A 388 3.54 -17.50 30.88
C LYS A 388 3.87 -18.99 30.97
N GLY A 389 5.14 -19.38 31.08
CA GLY A 389 5.58 -20.79 31.13
C GLY A 389 5.76 -21.45 29.75
N ILE A 390 5.75 -20.69 28.67
CA ILE A 390 5.95 -21.20 27.31
C ILE A 390 7.44 -21.54 27.11
N GLN A 391 7.75 -22.75 26.62
CA GLN A 391 9.12 -23.14 26.30
C GLN A 391 9.66 -22.27 25.15
N CYS A 392 10.71 -21.50 25.41
CA CYS A 392 11.28 -20.56 24.46
C CYS A 392 12.79 -20.78 24.23
N THR A 393 13.21 -20.66 22.97
CA THR A 393 14.60 -20.55 22.54
C THR A 393 14.83 -19.13 22.01
N TYR A 394 15.99 -18.52 22.25
CA TYR A 394 16.31 -17.17 21.77
C TYR A 394 17.56 -17.19 20.89
N VAL A 395 17.47 -16.60 19.70
CA VAL A 395 18.57 -16.54 18.72
C VAL A 395 18.64 -15.16 18.07
N LEU A 396 19.81 -14.82 17.53
CA LEU A 396 19.94 -13.65 16.65
C LEU A 396 19.66 -14.04 15.20
N ILE A 397 19.21 -13.10 14.38
CA ILE A 397 18.92 -13.30 12.94
C ILE A 397 20.11 -13.86 12.13
N SER A 398 21.34 -13.73 12.62
CA SER A 398 22.54 -14.37 12.03
C SER A 398 22.58 -15.90 12.16
N ALA A 399 21.80 -16.49 13.07
CA ALA A 399 21.69 -17.94 13.27
C ALA A 399 20.41 -18.53 12.63
N LEU A 400 19.70 -17.74 11.82
CA LEU A 400 18.40 -18.11 11.24
C LEU A 400 18.47 -19.41 10.41
N SER A 401 19.45 -19.53 9.51
CA SER A 401 19.63 -20.72 8.66
C SER A 401 19.99 -21.99 9.43
N TYR A 402 20.59 -21.85 10.63
CA TYR A 402 20.91 -22.98 11.49
C TYR A 402 19.67 -23.53 12.21
N ILE A 403 18.76 -22.65 12.66
CA ILE A 403 17.59 -23.06 13.45
C ILE A 403 16.35 -23.40 12.60
N LEU A 404 16.26 -22.87 11.37
CA LEU A 404 15.10 -23.10 10.50
C LEU A 404 14.74 -24.57 10.19
N PRO A 405 15.69 -25.52 10.08
CA PRO A 405 15.37 -26.95 9.97
C PRO A 405 14.54 -27.52 11.13
N GLU A 406 14.52 -26.86 12.30
CA GLU A 406 13.66 -27.26 13.43
C GLU A 406 12.25 -26.64 13.38
N VAL A 407 12.03 -25.61 12.57
CA VAL A 407 10.83 -24.76 12.63
C VAL A 407 9.71 -25.36 11.78
N SER A 408 8.53 -25.56 12.36
CA SER A 408 7.35 -26.03 11.62
C SER A 408 6.51 -24.89 11.03
N LYS A 409 6.47 -23.71 11.69
CA LYS A 409 5.70 -22.54 11.25
C LYS A 409 6.36 -21.22 11.65
N VAL A 410 6.31 -20.21 10.78
CA VAL A 410 6.79 -18.84 11.06
C VAL A 410 5.59 -17.91 11.26
N PHE A 411 5.54 -17.20 12.39
CA PHE A 411 4.49 -16.22 12.74
C PHE A 411 5.07 -14.81 12.86
N LEU A 412 4.61 -13.90 11.99
CA LEU A 412 5.11 -12.53 11.88
C LEU A 412 3.99 -11.52 12.11
N GLY A 413 4.26 -10.42 12.80
CA GLY A 413 3.34 -9.30 12.90
C GLY A 413 3.59 -8.27 11.81
N ALA A 414 2.55 -7.80 11.11
CA ALA A 414 2.69 -6.68 10.18
C ALA A 414 2.68 -5.32 10.89
N HIS A 415 3.45 -4.36 10.36
CA HIS A 415 3.30 -2.95 10.68
C HIS A 415 2.24 -2.29 9.78
N ALA A 416 2.27 -2.62 8.49
CA ALA A 416 1.26 -2.28 7.48
C ALA A 416 1.21 -3.37 6.40
N LEU A 417 0.11 -3.42 5.65
CA LEU A 417 -0.07 -4.35 4.54
C LEU A 417 -0.50 -3.58 3.30
N LEU A 418 0.24 -3.70 2.20
CA LEU A 418 0.17 -2.77 1.08
C LEU A 418 -0.78 -3.24 -0.02
N ALA A 419 -1.26 -2.31 -0.85
CA ALA A 419 -2.18 -2.57 -1.96
C ALA A 419 -1.61 -3.47 -3.08
N ASN A 420 -0.30 -3.75 -3.11
CA ASN A 420 0.31 -4.78 -3.96
C ASN A 420 0.51 -6.13 -3.25
N GLY A 421 -0.05 -6.30 -2.05
CA GLY A 421 0.12 -7.49 -1.20
C GLY A 421 1.46 -7.57 -0.48
N TYR A 422 2.34 -6.56 -0.61
CA TYR A 422 3.61 -6.55 0.10
C TYR A 422 3.38 -6.32 1.60
N VAL A 423 4.06 -7.10 2.44
CA VAL A 423 4.02 -6.96 3.90
C VAL A 423 5.09 -5.97 4.33
N MET A 424 4.72 -4.87 4.99
CA MET A 424 5.69 -3.95 5.60
C MET A 424 5.79 -4.25 7.10
N SER A 425 6.98 -4.60 7.57
CA SER A 425 7.25 -4.83 8.99
C SER A 425 8.71 -4.52 9.35
N ARG A 426 9.17 -4.91 10.54
CA ARG A 426 10.53 -4.63 11.02
C ARG A 426 11.59 -5.11 10.04
N VAL A 427 12.64 -4.32 9.83
CA VAL A 427 13.80 -4.71 9.01
C VAL A 427 14.28 -6.13 9.38
N GLY A 428 14.47 -7.00 8.39
CA GLY A 428 14.77 -8.43 8.59
C GLY A 428 13.53 -9.34 8.51
N THR A 429 12.30 -8.81 8.44
CA THR A 429 11.10 -9.62 8.19
C THR A 429 11.16 -10.25 6.80
N SER A 430 11.61 -9.49 5.80
CA SER A 430 11.82 -9.97 4.43
C SER A 430 12.91 -11.05 4.35
N GLN A 431 13.99 -10.91 5.11
CA GLN A 431 15.05 -11.91 5.22
C GLN A 431 14.53 -13.21 5.85
N ILE A 432 13.71 -13.11 6.91
CA ILE A 432 13.12 -14.28 7.57
C ILE A 432 12.16 -15.01 6.63
N ALA A 433 11.29 -14.29 5.93
CA ALA A 433 10.37 -14.88 4.96
C ALA A 433 11.11 -15.56 3.79
N LEU A 434 12.15 -14.92 3.24
CA LEU A 434 12.97 -15.48 2.16
C LEU A 434 13.64 -16.79 2.56
N VAL A 435 14.31 -16.83 3.72
CA VAL A 435 15.00 -18.05 4.16
C VAL A 435 13.99 -19.12 4.59
N ALA A 436 12.88 -18.75 5.24
CA ALA A 436 11.79 -19.69 5.58
C ALA A 436 11.25 -20.40 4.33
N LYS A 437 11.01 -19.64 3.25
CA LYS A 437 10.58 -20.18 1.96
C LYS A 437 11.60 -21.15 1.35
N ALA A 438 12.90 -20.87 1.48
CA ALA A 438 13.97 -21.76 1.02
C ALA A 438 14.05 -23.09 1.79
N TYR A 439 13.64 -23.12 3.06
CA TYR A 439 13.50 -24.35 3.87
C TYR A 439 12.08 -24.95 3.82
N ASN A 440 11.20 -24.43 2.95
CA ASN A 440 9.77 -24.82 2.82
C ASN A 440 8.93 -24.63 4.10
N VAL A 441 9.37 -23.76 5.01
CA VAL A 441 8.64 -23.44 6.24
C VAL A 441 7.58 -22.36 5.95
N PRO A 442 6.29 -22.60 6.25
CA PRO A 442 5.22 -21.66 5.91
C PRO A 442 5.27 -20.38 6.75
N VAL A 443 5.01 -19.25 6.09
CA VAL A 443 5.08 -17.91 6.66
C VAL A 443 3.66 -17.33 6.81
N LEU A 444 3.23 -17.18 8.07
CA LEU A 444 1.92 -16.66 8.46
C LEU A 444 2.08 -15.24 9.02
N VAL A 445 1.40 -14.27 8.42
CA VAL A 445 1.45 -12.85 8.82
C VAL A 445 0.13 -12.44 9.48
N CYS A 446 0.20 -12.00 10.73
CA CYS A 446 -0.95 -11.50 11.47
C CYS A 446 -1.07 -9.98 11.30
N CYS A 447 -2.21 -9.51 10.77
CA CYS A 447 -2.48 -8.11 10.48
C CYS A 447 -3.97 -7.76 10.58
N GLU A 448 -4.27 -6.77 11.39
CA GLU A 448 -5.58 -6.12 11.51
C GLU A 448 -5.86 -5.26 10.27
N THR A 449 -7.11 -5.26 9.78
CA THR A 449 -7.53 -4.57 8.56
C THR A 449 -7.27 -3.06 8.58
N TYR A 450 -7.34 -2.42 9.75
CA TYR A 450 -7.09 -0.98 9.88
C TYR A 450 -5.63 -0.57 9.58
N LYS A 451 -4.70 -1.52 9.45
CA LYS A 451 -3.31 -1.30 9.02
C LYS A 451 -3.10 -1.43 7.51
N PHE A 452 -4.13 -1.79 6.74
CA PHE A 452 -4.02 -1.90 5.29
C PHE A 452 -3.77 -0.52 4.67
N CYS A 453 -2.95 -0.45 3.63
CA CYS A 453 -2.53 0.80 3.03
C CYS A 453 -2.74 0.78 1.52
N GLU A 454 -3.48 1.78 1.01
CA GLU A 454 -3.70 2.04 -0.42
C GLU A 454 -2.37 2.35 -1.16
N ARG A 455 -1.31 2.68 -0.43
CA ARG A 455 0.03 2.89 -0.97
C ARG A 455 0.62 1.58 -1.48
N VAL A 456 1.07 1.61 -2.73
CA VAL A 456 1.96 0.60 -3.31
C VAL A 456 3.41 1.06 -3.12
N GLN A 457 4.29 0.15 -2.67
CA GLN A 457 5.74 0.32 -2.79
C GLN A 457 6.38 -1.05 -3.07
N THR A 458 7.44 -1.07 -3.88
CA THR A 458 8.11 -2.28 -4.36
C THR A 458 9.46 -2.53 -3.69
N ASP A 459 9.97 -1.54 -2.95
CA ASP A 459 11.29 -1.55 -2.32
C ASP A 459 11.21 -0.98 -0.89
N SER A 460 12.34 -1.07 -0.17
CA SER A 460 12.48 -0.57 1.21
C SER A 460 13.16 0.82 1.28
N PHE A 461 13.27 1.52 0.15
CA PHE A 461 14.01 2.77 -0.01
C PHE A 461 13.09 3.99 -0.13
N VAL A 462 12.08 3.95 -1.00
CA VAL A 462 11.25 5.10 -1.37
C VAL A 462 10.52 5.74 -0.18
N SER A 463 10.03 4.95 0.77
CA SER A 463 9.49 5.45 2.04
C SER A 463 9.75 4.47 3.17
N ASN A 464 10.60 4.89 4.11
CA ASN A 464 10.99 4.14 5.30
C ASN A 464 11.11 5.11 6.50
N GLU A 465 11.32 4.58 7.69
CA GLU A 465 11.68 5.34 8.89
C GLU A 465 13.18 5.08 9.18
N LEU A 466 13.98 6.13 9.28
CA LEU A 466 15.36 6.08 9.75
C LEU A 466 15.35 6.28 11.27
N ASP A 467 15.96 5.36 12.00
CA ASP A 467 16.15 5.47 13.45
C ASP A 467 17.48 6.17 13.79
N ASP A 468 17.77 6.36 15.08
CA ASP A 468 19.02 6.99 15.52
C ASP A 468 20.25 6.20 15.00
N PRO A 469 21.19 6.84 14.26
CA PRO A 469 22.41 6.18 13.79
C PRO A 469 23.33 5.74 14.95
N ASP A 470 23.28 6.45 16.09
CA ASP A 470 24.19 6.17 17.21
C ASP A 470 23.84 4.85 17.94
N ASP A 471 22.63 4.31 17.77
CA ASP A 471 22.25 2.98 18.29
C ASP A 471 23.10 1.83 17.73
N LEU A 472 23.72 2.03 16.56
CA LEU A 472 24.61 1.05 15.95
C LEU A 472 25.99 1.00 16.64
N ILE A 473 26.35 2.03 17.41
CA ILE A 473 27.56 2.11 18.21
C ILE A 473 27.42 1.15 19.41
N VAL A 474 28.33 0.18 19.51
CA VAL A 474 28.39 -0.74 20.66
C VAL A 474 29.81 -0.81 21.19
N THR A 475 29.94 -0.64 22.50
CA THR A 475 31.19 -0.89 23.23
C THR A 475 31.39 -2.40 23.39
N ARG A 476 32.54 -2.92 22.98
CA ARG A 476 32.97 -4.31 23.23
C ARG A 476 34.33 -4.29 23.91
N ASN A 477 34.49 -5.02 25.01
CA ASN A 477 35.73 -5.13 25.78
C ASN A 477 36.34 -3.73 26.11
N GLY A 478 35.49 -2.80 26.53
CA GLY A 478 35.85 -1.40 26.83
C GLY A 478 36.10 -0.48 25.62
N LYS A 479 36.12 -1.01 24.38
CA LYS A 479 36.43 -0.25 23.16
C LYS A 479 35.18 0.08 22.35
N THR A 480 35.07 1.32 21.88
CA THR A 480 33.89 1.86 21.16
C THR A 480 34.29 2.39 19.79
N HIS A 481 34.56 1.49 18.85
CA HIS A 481 35.18 1.81 17.54
C HIS A 481 34.41 2.80 16.64
N LEU A 482 33.10 3.00 16.89
CA LEU A 482 32.24 3.90 16.10
C LEU A 482 31.86 5.19 16.84
N LYS A 483 32.48 5.49 18.00
CA LYS A 483 32.11 6.63 18.85
C LYS A 483 32.09 7.96 18.08
N ASP A 484 33.18 8.25 17.37
CA ASP A 484 33.43 9.56 16.75
C ASP A 484 33.16 9.54 15.23
N TRP A 485 32.24 8.66 14.78
CA TRP A 485 31.98 8.36 13.36
C TRP A 485 31.71 9.59 12.48
N GLN A 486 31.10 10.62 13.05
CA GLN A 486 30.72 11.87 12.37
C GLN A 486 31.94 12.71 11.93
N THR A 487 33.12 12.46 12.51
CA THR A 487 34.38 13.09 12.08
C THR A 487 34.94 12.49 10.79
N VAL A 488 34.59 11.23 10.49
CA VAL A 488 35.13 10.46 9.37
C VAL A 488 34.22 10.67 8.15
N LYS A 489 34.62 11.57 7.25
CA LYS A 489 33.83 11.98 6.06
C LYS A 489 33.43 10.84 5.11
N SER A 490 34.06 9.67 5.20
CA SER A 490 33.76 8.47 4.42
C SER A 490 32.89 7.44 5.15
N LEU A 491 32.42 7.73 6.38
CA LEU A 491 31.64 6.82 7.21
C LEU A 491 30.23 7.36 7.45
N GLY A 492 29.23 6.58 7.06
CA GLY A 492 27.82 6.81 7.38
C GLY A 492 27.26 5.62 8.14
N LEU A 493 26.56 5.88 9.26
CA LEU A 493 25.76 4.88 9.96
C LEU A 493 24.31 4.96 9.47
N LEU A 494 23.69 3.81 9.21
CA LEU A 494 22.33 3.71 8.64
C LEU A 494 21.51 2.65 9.38
N ASN A 495 20.39 3.07 9.98
CA ASN A 495 19.54 2.24 10.83
C ASN A 495 18.10 2.29 10.30
N LEU A 496 17.73 1.34 9.43
CA LEU A 496 16.37 1.24 8.87
C LEU A 496 15.43 0.57 9.87
N VAL A 497 14.23 1.12 10.07
CA VAL A 497 13.24 0.52 11.00
C VAL A 497 12.40 -0.56 10.32
N TYR A 498 12.10 -0.41 9.02
CA TYR A 498 11.19 -1.28 8.28
C TYR A 498 11.83 -1.89 7.03
N ASP A 499 11.28 -3.00 6.57
CA ASP A 499 11.46 -3.54 5.22
C ASP A 499 10.11 -3.89 4.58
N VAL A 500 10.14 -4.23 3.30
CA VAL A 500 9.00 -4.82 2.58
C VAL A 500 9.30 -6.25 2.15
N THR A 501 8.33 -7.13 2.37
CA THR A 501 8.37 -8.53 1.96
C THR A 501 7.42 -8.74 0.78
N PRO A 502 7.91 -9.18 -0.39
CA PRO A 502 7.06 -9.61 -1.51
C PRO A 502 6.04 -10.69 -1.10
N PRO A 503 4.84 -10.72 -1.71
CA PRO A 503 3.78 -11.67 -1.35
C PRO A 503 4.19 -13.12 -1.60
N ASP A 504 5.12 -13.37 -2.51
CA ASP A 504 5.58 -14.72 -2.90
C ASP A 504 6.31 -15.47 -1.77
N PHE A 505 6.76 -14.75 -0.73
CA PHE A 505 7.38 -15.30 0.48
C PHE A 505 6.41 -15.37 1.68
N VAL A 506 5.12 -15.08 1.49
CA VAL A 506 4.12 -15.03 2.57
C VAL A 506 2.88 -15.82 2.17
N ASP A 507 2.75 -17.02 2.73
CA ASP A 507 1.73 -17.99 2.33
C ASP A 507 0.33 -17.62 2.82
N LEU A 508 0.21 -16.93 3.95
CA LEU A 508 -1.08 -16.58 4.54
C LEU A 508 -1.05 -15.27 5.34
N VAL A 509 -2.09 -14.45 5.18
CA VAL A 509 -2.40 -13.33 6.09
C VAL A 509 -3.61 -13.69 6.95
N ILE A 510 -3.47 -13.57 8.27
CA ILE A 510 -4.55 -13.76 9.24
C ILE A 510 -5.05 -12.39 9.68
N THR A 511 -6.34 -12.15 9.49
CA THR A 511 -7.01 -10.84 9.66
C THR A 511 -8.31 -10.99 10.47
N ASP A 512 -8.89 -9.87 10.88
CA ASP A 512 -10.21 -9.79 11.51
C ASP A 512 -11.39 -10.17 10.57
N LEU A 513 -11.11 -10.36 9.27
CA LEU A 513 -12.01 -10.93 8.28
C LEU A 513 -11.69 -12.41 7.98
N GLY A 514 -10.85 -13.05 8.81
CA GLY A 514 -10.37 -14.41 8.61
C GLY A 514 -9.06 -14.48 7.82
N MET A 515 -8.83 -15.63 7.17
CA MET A 515 -7.57 -15.98 6.53
C MET A 515 -7.61 -15.67 5.03
N ILE A 516 -6.68 -14.85 4.53
CA ILE A 516 -6.62 -14.41 3.13
C ILE A 516 -5.19 -14.51 2.56
N PRO A 517 -5.03 -14.73 1.25
CA PRO A 517 -3.71 -14.59 0.61
C PRO A 517 -3.36 -13.11 0.44
N CYS A 518 -2.06 -12.80 0.45
CA CYS A 518 -1.51 -11.44 0.36
C CYS A 518 -2.07 -10.62 -0.82
N THR A 519 -2.38 -11.26 -1.94
CA THR A 519 -2.94 -10.61 -3.15
C THR A 519 -4.40 -10.15 -3.02
N SER A 520 -5.12 -10.54 -1.95
CA SER A 520 -6.52 -10.11 -1.71
C SER A 520 -6.65 -8.74 -1.03
N VAL A 521 -5.54 -8.17 -0.55
CA VAL A 521 -5.50 -6.91 0.24
C VAL A 521 -6.12 -5.69 -0.48
N PRO A 522 -5.84 -5.39 -1.77
CA PRO A 522 -6.49 -4.29 -2.48
C PRO A 522 -7.93 -4.60 -2.94
N VAL A 523 -8.48 -5.76 -2.57
CA VAL A 523 -9.66 -6.35 -3.23
C VAL A 523 -10.89 -6.34 -2.32
N ALA A 524 -11.00 -5.46 -1.33
CA ALA A 524 -12.23 -5.30 -0.54
C ALA A 524 -12.96 -3.98 -0.90
N TYR A 525 -13.80 -4.03 -1.93
CA TYR A 525 -14.54 -2.86 -2.40
C TYR A 525 -15.74 -2.61 -1.48
N ASN A 526 -15.74 -1.48 -0.80
CA ASN A 526 -16.84 -1.00 0.04
C ASN A 526 -17.94 -0.42 -0.89
N ILE A 527 -18.94 -1.22 -1.24
CA ILE A 527 -20.10 -0.75 -2.01
C ILE A 527 -20.96 0.12 -1.11
N HIS A 528 -21.22 1.35 -1.56
CA HIS A 528 -22.16 2.25 -0.91
C HIS A 528 -23.41 2.41 -1.77
N VAL A 529 -24.58 2.31 -1.15
CA VAL A 529 -25.89 2.57 -1.78
C VAL A 529 -26.51 3.75 -1.07
N ASN A 530 -26.89 4.79 -1.83
CA ASN A 530 -27.42 6.05 -1.31
C ASN A 530 -26.56 6.68 -0.19
N GLY A 531 -25.23 6.54 -0.30
CA GLY A 531 -24.25 7.04 0.69
C GLY A 531 -23.98 6.12 1.89
N VAL A 532 -24.84 5.12 2.14
CA VAL A 532 -24.69 4.15 3.23
C VAL A 532 -23.85 2.95 2.77
N LEU A 533 -22.93 2.47 3.61
CA LEU A 533 -22.19 1.24 3.35
C LEU A 533 -23.15 0.05 3.28
N HIS A 534 -23.22 -0.61 2.12
CA HIS A 534 -24.11 -1.73 1.88
C HIS A 534 -23.39 -3.05 2.16
N CYS A 535 -22.29 -3.33 1.45
CA CYS A 535 -21.47 -4.54 1.62
C CYS A 535 -20.01 -4.31 1.19
N ARG A 536 -19.14 -5.27 1.55
CA ARG A 536 -17.74 -5.37 1.12
C ARG A 536 -17.59 -6.60 0.23
N VAL A 537 -17.15 -6.41 -1.00
CA VAL A 537 -17.01 -7.50 -1.98
C VAL A 537 -15.71 -7.44 -2.74
N ARG A 538 -15.24 -8.61 -3.20
CA ARG A 538 -14.08 -8.72 -4.07
C ARG A 538 -14.43 -8.43 -5.52
N TYR A 539 -13.49 -7.83 -6.26
CA TYR A 539 -13.59 -7.71 -7.73
C TYR A 539 -13.81 -9.07 -8.40
N SER A 540 -13.23 -10.15 -7.85
CA SER A 540 -13.49 -11.52 -8.30
C SER A 540 -14.93 -12.00 -8.00
N GLN A 541 -15.50 -11.63 -6.85
CA GLN A 541 -16.91 -11.91 -6.53
C GLN A 541 -17.84 -11.12 -7.48
N LEU A 542 -17.59 -9.83 -7.68
CA LEU A 542 -18.35 -8.99 -8.61
C LEU A 542 -18.23 -9.43 -10.09
N LEU A 543 -17.05 -9.88 -10.52
CA LEU A 543 -16.88 -10.41 -11.86
C LEU A 543 -17.56 -11.77 -12.04
N GLY A 544 -17.50 -12.66 -11.03
CA GLY A 544 -18.22 -13.92 -11.05
C GLY A 544 -19.73 -13.70 -11.19
N LEU A 545 -20.28 -12.76 -10.40
CA LEU A 545 -21.67 -12.31 -10.53
C LEU A 545 -21.97 -11.76 -11.93
N HIS A 546 -21.11 -10.89 -12.47
CA HIS A 546 -21.27 -10.38 -13.83
C HIS A 546 -21.27 -11.50 -14.88
N GLU A 547 -20.35 -12.46 -14.78
CA GLU A 547 -20.25 -13.60 -15.69
C GLU A 547 -21.47 -14.54 -15.59
N GLN A 548 -22.08 -14.68 -14.40
CA GLN A 548 -23.33 -15.42 -14.18
C GLN A 548 -24.55 -14.69 -14.76
N ILE A 549 -24.80 -13.43 -14.38
CA ILE A 549 -25.92 -12.62 -14.91
C ILE A 549 -25.82 -12.50 -16.43
N LYS A 550 -24.62 -12.37 -16.99
CA LYS A 550 -24.37 -12.32 -18.44
C LYS A 550 -24.65 -13.65 -19.16
N LYS A 551 -24.51 -14.79 -18.48
CA LYS A 551 -24.88 -16.11 -19.00
C LYS A 551 -26.39 -16.30 -19.04
N GLU A 552 -27.11 -15.69 -18.10
CA GLU A 552 -28.56 -15.82 -17.93
C GLU A 552 -29.36 -14.83 -18.78
N TYR A 553 -29.07 -13.53 -18.67
CA TYR A 553 -29.80 -12.45 -19.35
C TYR A 553 -29.13 -11.98 -20.67
N GLY A 554 -27.93 -12.49 -20.97
CA GLY A 554 -27.23 -12.25 -22.23
C GLY A 554 -26.48 -10.90 -22.33
N ASN A 555 -25.59 -10.81 -23.32
CA ASN A 555 -24.65 -9.69 -23.49
C ASN A 555 -25.29 -8.30 -23.68
N ASN A 556 -26.55 -8.23 -24.13
CA ASN A 556 -27.18 -6.97 -24.54
C ASN A 556 -27.98 -6.29 -23.41
N VAL A 557 -28.25 -7.01 -22.32
CA VAL A 557 -28.99 -6.49 -21.14
C VAL A 557 -28.03 -6.05 -20.05
N VAL A 558 -26.91 -6.77 -19.86
CA VAL A 558 -26.01 -6.54 -18.72
C VAL A 558 -25.10 -5.32 -18.94
N PRO A 559 -25.04 -4.36 -17.99
CA PRO A 559 -24.16 -3.20 -18.06
C PRO A 559 -22.68 -3.55 -18.27
N THR A 560 -21.93 -2.64 -18.90
CA THR A 560 -20.50 -2.84 -19.21
C THR A 560 -19.66 -2.99 -17.94
N PHE A 561 -19.15 -4.19 -17.67
CA PHE A 561 -18.34 -4.44 -16.49
C PHE A 561 -16.89 -3.92 -16.63
N PRO A 562 -16.26 -3.39 -15.56
CA PRO A 562 -14.90 -2.85 -15.63
C PRO A 562 -13.87 -3.96 -15.92
N PRO A 563 -13.13 -3.90 -17.04
CA PRO A 563 -12.35 -5.04 -17.54
C PRO A 563 -11.14 -5.38 -16.66
N LYS A 564 -10.80 -6.68 -16.57
CA LYS A 564 -9.54 -7.16 -15.97
C LYS A 564 -8.36 -6.49 -16.68
N LYS A 565 -7.47 -5.85 -15.92
CA LYS A 565 -6.14 -5.44 -16.40
C LYS A 565 -5.15 -6.52 -15.98
N ILE A 566 -4.25 -6.90 -16.89
CA ILE A 566 -3.29 -7.99 -16.70
C ILE A 566 -2.12 -7.56 -15.80
N PHE A 567 -1.88 -6.25 -15.70
CA PHE A 567 -0.86 -5.64 -14.85
C PHE A 567 -1.46 -5.01 -13.58
N THR A 568 -0.63 -4.83 -12.55
CA THR A 568 -0.97 -4.11 -11.32
C THR A 568 -1.44 -2.69 -11.63
N LEU A 569 -2.54 -2.28 -10.99
CA LEU A 569 -3.09 -0.94 -11.15
C LEU A 569 -2.23 0.11 -10.43
N THR A 570 -2.14 1.31 -11.00
CA THR A 570 -1.75 2.50 -10.23
C THR A 570 -2.91 2.93 -9.31
N PRO A 571 -2.67 3.64 -8.19
CA PRO A 571 -3.74 4.04 -7.26
C PRO A 571 -4.89 4.82 -7.92
N ALA A 572 -4.59 5.72 -8.86
CA ALA A 572 -5.62 6.46 -9.60
C ALA A 572 -6.49 5.55 -10.49
N GLU A 573 -5.96 4.42 -10.98
CA GLU A 573 -6.74 3.41 -11.70
C GLU A 573 -7.51 2.49 -10.74
N VAL A 574 -7.07 2.33 -9.49
CA VAL A 574 -7.85 1.64 -8.44
C VAL A 574 -9.09 2.48 -8.10
N ASP A 575 -8.91 3.78 -7.87
CA ASP A 575 -10.01 4.72 -7.60
C ASP A 575 -10.96 4.81 -8.81
N GLN A 576 -10.41 4.93 -10.03
CA GLN A 576 -11.23 4.93 -11.25
C GLN A 576 -11.99 3.61 -11.44
N ARG A 577 -11.36 2.45 -11.18
CA ARG A 577 -12.04 1.14 -11.23
C ARG A 577 -13.10 1.04 -10.14
N ARG A 578 -12.87 1.59 -8.95
CA ARG A 578 -13.84 1.64 -7.87
C ARG A 578 -15.08 2.44 -8.28
N GLU A 579 -14.91 3.66 -8.81
CA GLU A 579 -16.04 4.44 -9.37
C GLU A 579 -16.80 3.65 -10.43
N GLN A 580 -16.09 2.96 -11.33
CA GLN A 580 -16.72 2.16 -12.40
C GLN A 580 -17.48 0.94 -11.84
N LEU A 581 -17.02 0.32 -10.76
CA LEU A 581 -17.72 -0.77 -10.07
C LEU A 581 -18.94 -0.26 -9.28
N GLU A 582 -18.82 0.89 -8.61
CA GLU A 582 -19.95 1.52 -7.92
C GLU A 582 -21.04 1.93 -8.94
N LYS A 583 -20.65 2.50 -10.10
CA LYS A 583 -21.55 2.80 -11.23
C LYS A 583 -22.16 1.55 -11.86
N TYR A 584 -21.40 0.45 -12.03
CA TYR A 584 -21.92 -0.84 -12.49
C TYR A 584 -23.00 -1.38 -11.53
N MET A 585 -22.72 -1.39 -10.23
CA MET A 585 -23.67 -1.88 -9.21
C MET A 585 -24.93 -1.03 -9.10
N GLN A 586 -24.82 0.29 -9.33
CA GLN A 586 -25.98 1.17 -9.45
C GLN A 586 -26.80 0.86 -10.70
N ALA A 587 -26.16 0.69 -11.87
CA ALA A 587 -26.85 0.35 -13.11
C ALA A 587 -27.59 -0.99 -13.04
N VAL A 588 -26.96 -2.05 -12.52
CA VAL A 588 -27.61 -3.37 -12.36
C VAL A 588 -28.80 -3.30 -11.40
N ARG A 589 -28.75 -2.45 -10.36
CA ARG A 589 -29.86 -2.26 -9.41
C ARG A 589 -30.98 -1.35 -9.93
N GLN A 590 -30.67 -0.45 -10.88
CA GLN A 590 -31.64 0.47 -11.48
C GLN A 590 -32.35 -0.14 -12.70
N ASP A 591 -31.77 -1.18 -13.32
CA ASP A 591 -32.44 -1.97 -14.34
C ASP A 591 -33.60 -2.78 -13.73
N PRO A 592 -34.82 -2.76 -14.31
CA PRO A 592 -35.99 -3.42 -13.74
C PRO A 592 -35.94 -4.95 -13.82
N ILE A 593 -35.15 -5.53 -14.74
CA ILE A 593 -35.01 -6.98 -14.94
C ILE A 593 -33.85 -7.51 -14.07
N LEU A 594 -32.71 -6.82 -14.07
CA LEU A 594 -31.54 -7.26 -13.30
C LEU A 594 -31.64 -6.91 -11.81
N GLY A 595 -32.30 -5.79 -11.47
CA GLY A 595 -32.55 -5.39 -10.09
C GLY A 595 -33.57 -6.28 -9.36
N SER A 596 -34.44 -6.96 -10.09
CA SER A 596 -35.39 -7.96 -9.58
C SER A 596 -34.82 -9.39 -9.60
N SER A 597 -33.65 -9.63 -10.20
CA SER A 597 -33.01 -10.95 -10.26
C SER A 597 -32.70 -11.49 -8.86
N GLU A 598 -33.17 -12.71 -8.57
CA GLU A 598 -32.93 -13.39 -7.29
C GLU A 598 -31.43 -13.69 -7.09
N MET A 599 -30.69 -14.00 -8.16
CA MET A 599 -29.24 -14.17 -8.12
C MET A 599 -28.52 -12.90 -7.65
N PHE A 600 -28.90 -11.73 -8.19
CA PHE A 600 -28.31 -10.44 -7.80
C PHE A 600 -28.63 -10.08 -6.35
N ASN A 601 -29.88 -10.27 -5.93
CA ASN A 601 -30.33 -9.97 -4.57
C ASN A 601 -29.77 -10.95 -3.53
N SER A 602 -29.67 -12.25 -3.86
CA SER A 602 -29.02 -13.27 -3.03
C SER A 602 -27.53 -12.99 -2.86
N PHE A 603 -26.81 -12.68 -3.95
CA PHE A 603 -25.41 -12.25 -3.88
C PHE A 603 -25.24 -11.03 -2.97
N LEU A 604 -26.09 -10.00 -3.13
CA LEU A 604 -26.05 -8.81 -2.27
C LEU A 604 -26.29 -9.19 -0.82
N ARG A 605 -27.34 -9.95 -0.50
CA ARG A 605 -27.69 -10.38 0.87
C ARG A 605 -26.56 -11.17 1.52
N LYS A 606 -25.95 -12.11 0.80
CA LYS A 606 -24.79 -12.88 1.26
C LYS A 606 -23.56 -11.99 1.49
N ALA A 607 -23.27 -11.07 0.58
CA ALA A 607 -22.20 -10.08 0.76
C ALA A 607 -22.47 -9.13 1.95
N GLN A 608 -23.74 -8.78 2.22
CA GLN A 608 -24.13 -8.03 3.41
C GLN A 608 -23.89 -8.85 4.68
N GLN A 609 -24.24 -10.13 4.72
CA GLN A 609 -23.98 -11.04 5.85
C GLN A 609 -22.47 -11.24 6.09
N GLU A 610 -21.69 -11.51 5.03
CA GLU A 610 -20.20 -11.60 5.06
C GLU A 610 -19.57 -10.30 5.61
N THR A 611 -20.21 -9.14 5.38
CA THR A 611 -19.78 -7.83 5.90
C THR A 611 -20.26 -7.58 7.34
N GLN A 612 -21.49 -7.99 7.62
CA GLN A 612 -22.22 -7.85 8.88
C GLN A 612 -21.57 -8.59 10.06
N GLN A 613 -21.02 -9.78 9.80
CA GLN A 613 -20.66 -10.78 10.82
C GLN A 613 -21.82 -11.06 11.81
N ILE A 614 -23.07 -11.06 11.29
CA ILE A 614 -24.25 -11.44 12.07
C ILE A 614 -24.08 -12.91 12.52
N PRO A 615 -24.25 -13.24 13.82
CA PRO A 615 -24.24 -14.62 14.27
C PRO A 615 -25.35 -15.43 13.59
N THR A 616 -24.98 -16.51 12.90
CA THR A 616 -25.94 -17.48 12.36
C THR A 616 -26.37 -18.43 13.48
N GLU A 617 -27.44 -18.06 14.18
CA GLU A 617 -28.08 -18.91 15.19
C GLU A 617 -28.93 -19.99 14.49
N GLU A 618 -28.93 -21.20 15.08
CA GLU A 618 -29.76 -22.33 14.68
C GLU A 618 -31.13 -22.20 15.37
N VAL A 619 -32.19 -22.11 14.57
CA VAL A 619 -33.55 -21.82 15.01
C VAL A 619 -34.47 -22.95 14.54
N GLN A 620 -35.35 -23.41 15.44
CA GLN A 620 -36.39 -24.36 15.07
C GLN A 620 -37.59 -23.65 14.44
N LEU A 621 -37.76 -23.81 13.13
CA LEU A 621 -38.95 -23.37 12.43
C LEU A 621 -40.03 -24.45 12.53
N GLU A 622 -41.26 -24.06 12.86
CA GLU A 622 -42.40 -24.96 12.94
C GLU A 622 -43.27 -24.82 11.68
N ILE A 623 -43.16 -25.79 10.76
CA ILE A 623 -43.85 -25.78 9.47
C ILE A 623 -45.11 -26.64 9.56
N TYR A 624 -46.22 -26.11 9.03
CA TYR A 624 -47.48 -26.83 8.90
C TYR A 624 -47.60 -27.40 7.49
N LEU A 625 -47.72 -28.73 7.39
CA LEU A 625 -47.93 -29.42 6.12
C LEU A 625 -49.40 -29.33 5.67
N SER A 626 -49.65 -29.56 4.38
CA SER A 626 -50.99 -29.52 3.78
C SER A 626 -51.97 -30.57 4.34
N ASN A 627 -51.48 -31.61 5.01
CA ASN A 627 -52.26 -32.61 5.73
C ASN A 627 -52.57 -32.21 7.21
N GLY A 628 -52.21 -30.99 7.63
CA GLY A 628 -52.40 -30.49 8.99
C GLY A 628 -51.34 -30.95 10.01
N GLN A 629 -50.37 -31.79 9.63
CA GLN A 629 -49.27 -32.17 10.51
C GLN A 629 -48.29 -31.02 10.71
N LYS A 630 -47.72 -30.96 11.92
CA LYS A 630 -46.74 -29.94 12.33
C LYS A 630 -45.34 -30.56 12.41
N VAL A 631 -44.42 -30.06 11.59
CA VAL A 631 -43.03 -30.50 11.50
C VAL A 631 -42.13 -29.43 12.12
N LYS A 632 -41.06 -29.86 12.82
CA LYS A 632 -40.00 -28.98 13.31
C LYS A 632 -38.76 -29.18 12.44
N ILE A 633 -38.19 -28.10 11.94
CA ILE A 633 -36.95 -28.12 11.15
C ILE A 633 -35.95 -27.20 11.83
N ASN A 634 -34.76 -27.72 12.13
CA ASN A 634 -33.62 -26.90 12.50
C ASN A 634 -33.10 -26.22 11.23
N ILE A 635 -33.10 -24.89 11.20
CA ILE A 635 -32.55 -24.08 10.11
C ILE A 635 -31.62 -23.02 10.70
N LEU A 636 -30.62 -22.55 9.95
CA LEU A 636 -29.86 -21.37 10.36
C LEU A 636 -30.63 -20.11 9.95
N THR A 637 -30.45 -19.05 10.73
CA THR A 637 -30.92 -17.69 10.42
C THR A 637 -30.33 -17.08 9.13
N SER A 638 -29.42 -17.80 8.46
CA SER A 638 -28.87 -17.48 7.13
C SER A 638 -29.64 -18.08 5.95
N ASP A 639 -30.46 -19.11 6.17
CA ASP A 639 -30.92 -20.02 5.12
C ASP A 639 -32.03 -19.39 4.28
N GLN A 640 -32.09 -19.73 2.98
CA GLN A 640 -33.11 -19.20 2.06
C GLN A 640 -34.40 -20.01 2.13
N THR A 641 -35.49 -19.43 1.62
CA THR A 641 -36.78 -20.12 1.51
C THR A 641 -36.66 -21.46 0.76
N GLU A 642 -35.77 -21.56 -0.22
CA GLU A 642 -35.49 -22.80 -0.95
C GLU A 642 -34.82 -23.87 -0.07
N ASP A 643 -33.81 -23.52 0.72
CA ASP A 643 -33.14 -24.43 1.66
C ASP A 643 -34.14 -24.95 2.71
N VAL A 644 -34.99 -24.06 3.25
CA VAL A 644 -36.07 -24.39 4.19
C VAL A 644 -37.12 -25.29 3.54
N LEU A 645 -37.45 -25.06 2.27
CA LEU A 645 -38.37 -25.89 1.50
C LEU A 645 -37.78 -27.28 1.21
N GLU A 646 -36.53 -27.39 0.77
CA GLU A 646 -35.87 -28.68 0.52
C GLU A 646 -35.77 -29.51 1.82
N ALA A 647 -35.41 -28.88 2.94
CA ALA A 647 -35.46 -29.52 4.26
C ALA A 647 -36.89 -29.97 4.64
N SER A 648 -37.94 -29.25 4.22
CA SER A 648 -39.33 -29.64 4.44
C SER A 648 -39.83 -30.76 3.52
N VAL A 649 -39.29 -30.86 2.30
CA VAL A 649 -39.70 -31.87 1.30
C VAL A 649 -39.44 -33.30 1.81
N VAL A 650 -38.40 -33.50 2.64
CA VAL A 650 -38.13 -34.79 3.32
C VAL A 650 -39.31 -35.28 4.16
N PHE A 651 -40.16 -34.36 4.65
CA PHE A 651 -41.33 -34.66 5.48
C PHE A 651 -42.66 -34.62 4.71
N CYS A 652 -42.65 -34.34 3.40
CA CYS A 652 -43.84 -34.34 2.53
C CYS A 652 -44.01 -35.71 1.83
N PRO A 653 -44.98 -36.55 2.23
CA PRO A 653 -45.24 -37.84 1.59
C PRO A 653 -46.04 -37.69 0.28
N LEU A 654 -45.52 -36.89 -0.67
CA LEU A 654 -46.01 -36.88 -2.05
C LEU A 654 -45.27 -37.95 -2.86
N GLN A 655 -46.04 -38.77 -3.57
CA GLN A 655 -45.56 -40.03 -4.11
C GLN A 655 -44.54 -39.85 -5.25
N ARG A 656 -43.44 -40.60 -5.22
CA ARG A 656 -42.72 -41.01 -6.44
C ARG A 656 -43.53 -42.07 -7.21
N SER A 657 -44.73 -41.70 -7.64
CA SER A 657 -45.50 -42.41 -8.67
C SER A 657 -45.17 -41.75 -10.01
N GLY A 658 -44.36 -42.41 -10.82
CA GLY A 658 -43.75 -41.79 -12.01
C GLY A 658 -44.68 -41.63 -13.20
N LEU A 659 -44.47 -40.52 -13.92
CA LEU A 659 -44.70 -40.32 -15.35
C LEU A 659 -43.68 -39.29 -15.86
#